data_AF-A0A937UX97-F1
#
_entry.id   AF-A0A937UX97-F1
#
_cell.length_a   1.000
_cell.length_b   1.000
_cell.length_c   1.000
_cell.angle_alpha   90.00
_cell.angle_beta   90.00
_cell.angle_gamma   90.00
#
_symmetry.space_group_name_H-M   'P 1'
#
loop_
_entity.id
_entity.type
_entity.pdbx_description
1 polymer ?
#
loop_
_entity_poly.entity_id
_entity_poly.type
_entity_poly.pdbx_seq_one_letter_code
_entity_poly.pdbx_strand_id
1 'polypeptide(L)'
;MVQGLWLAITLTLTGLVATWNFSLQIIFILLTTLVFAGLLVPLEALGWWAGWYDDDLDIAINPGTLEEPVPANTDIRKYVIYLDGICQSQSEYLPEVELFLDELAAALPSDIAIIRGLMPYTVFNKPLTEDRWLSFLWRKADHYQMTASGGILGALIGATINIRNTLIVSVAGDQRYGPIYNQATAQMIYDSLIHHGYWRGCGIPVTLLGYSGGGQMAAGAAPYVKRALQAPIELVSLAGVISGNHNLLAVEHLYHIVGDKDLVEKEGPILFPRRWKLFFLSYWNRAKARGKISFISLGPVGHNAANGPYGAEARLPDGRTHLQQTVEVISGILQGSSSVVSTARAATPGNYEVYQQAAFNRPEFYPLNQTVDSDRYQAIAPWIGRLILPSLQERYTLRGVWFEVHHAPTEYQHLIGKVVPLCWSTDSTTQRFVKTVTKAVHFSQEAEDSQRQGVIHPDRLNHWQQVDPLESLAGARPNDDVIVALTDLVEVQEIEAHSQDQTPYVLRINREPLQITGRYYALVKILQVAEIQAQAATETLTATESPSAPTLAAPLTLHTSRLFRVAHYDRLTGQFDGGEEIIAFPQVALAKAYGSYPSTTHDIEKTLLNETGWYVYGAKDANGVFVVQAIAPRALFRLCPDQVIVGKQDSWHYLKKQAWQVKGEKGQIRSVMLIGDRNQGAEDSRPNHFPKSEIQNPEPSFPTAHSELQNQNLWSEGDRALVLHVYGGIGGKNREPAAKTPIFFGHFAYGIATVIREPLADELMFDIQYYQVYSHNIDGIAAGKFAWHRFMGDRQVGWLGTRPVCDVLIKLDSFTGAFNVYGRQYSVLNVLLYELEVMIARYRIGDGTGGTYVGPAHNCSQDSNQALYAALKRVRNAIESDPKFVEELQDEPGEAEQFAQLVKLTEGIRRELLPWGSARADWQNNEFTLGISPEEDFFQGVSVGLRSWRTLLPRLASEAIAKQFLDQGATIWVLRTNQIGGDAPDIEPIAPTPLGWL
;
A
#
# COMPACT_ATOMS: atom_id res chain seq x y z
N MET A 1 84.95 40.48 19.03
CA MET A 1 83.98 40.21 17.94
C MET A 1 83.43 38.78 18.01
N VAL A 2 84.28 37.73 18.07
CA VAL A 2 83.84 36.32 18.10
C VAL A 2 82.98 35.95 19.32
N GLN A 3 83.30 36.45 20.53
CA GLN A 3 82.47 36.22 21.72
C GLN A 3 81.10 36.91 21.66
N GLY A 4 81.01 38.09 21.04
CA GLY A 4 79.73 38.80 20.87
C GLY A 4 78.79 38.11 19.88
N LEU A 5 79.35 37.51 18.82
CA LEU A 5 78.59 36.72 17.85
C LEU A 5 78.06 35.42 18.47
N TRP A 6 78.88 34.74 19.28
CA TRP A 6 78.45 33.55 20.02
C TRP A 6 77.34 33.86 21.03
N LEU A 7 77.44 34.98 21.76
CA LEU A 7 76.40 35.41 22.69
C LEU A 7 75.09 35.73 21.95
N ALA A 8 75.16 36.44 20.81
CA ALA A 8 73.99 36.78 20.00
C ALA A 8 73.29 35.55 19.42
N ILE A 9 74.04 34.57 18.91
CA ILE A 9 73.49 33.30 18.39
C ILE A 9 72.87 32.47 19.52
N THR A 10 73.50 32.44 20.70
CA THR A 10 72.96 31.70 21.85
C THR A 10 71.67 32.34 22.36
N LEU A 11 71.59 33.68 22.38
CA LEU A 11 70.39 34.43 22.77
C LEU A 11 69.24 34.28 21.75
N THR A 12 69.52 34.24 20.44
CA THR A 12 68.48 34.00 19.44
C THR A 12 68.00 32.54 19.42
N LEU A 13 68.88 31.56 19.58
CA LEU A 13 68.51 30.14 19.72
C LEU A 13 67.70 29.89 20.99
N THR A 14 68.09 30.47 22.13
CA THR A 14 67.32 30.36 23.38
C THR A 14 65.98 31.07 23.27
N GLY A 15 65.90 32.22 22.60
CA GLY A 15 64.64 32.90 22.28
C GLY A 15 63.72 32.08 21.37
N LEU A 16 64.25 31.42 20.34
CA LEU A 16 63.49 30.54 19.45
C LEU A 16 62.98 29.28 20.18
N VAL A 17 63.83 28.65 21.00
CA VAL A 17 63.43 27.49 21.82
C VAL A 17 62.38 27.88 22.86
N ALA A 18 62.52 29.05 23.50
CA ALA A 18 61.52 29.57 24.42
C ALA A 18 60.19 29.85 23.72
N THR A 19 60.21 30.45 22.53
CA THR A 19 59.01 30.72 21.73
C THR A 19 58.35 29.43 21.24
N TRP A 20 59.13 28.44 20.83
CA TRP A 20 58.65 27.11 20.45
C TRP A 20 58.03 26.37 21.64
N ASN A 21 58.69 26.35 22.79
CA ASN A 21 58.17 25.73 24.01
C ASN A 21 56.91 26.43 24.53
N PHE A 22 56.86 27.76 24.47
CA PHE A 22 55.67 28.54 24.80
C PHE A 22 54.51 28.21 23.86
N SER A 23 54.78 28.06 22.55
CA SER A 23 53.78 27.65 21.57
C SER A 23 53.25 26.24 21.85
N LEU A 24 54.13 25.29 22.18
CA LEU A 24 53.75 23.94 22.59
C LEU A 24 52.96 23.92 23.90
N GLN A 25 53.30 24.77 24.87
CA GLN A 25 52.54 24.91 26.12
C GLN A 25 51.14 25.48 25.88
N ILE A 26 51.00 26.49 25.02
CA ILE A 26 49.69 27.01 24.61
C ILE A 26 48.88 25.92 23.92
N ILE A 27 49.47 25.18 22.98
CA ILE A 27 48.79 24.07 22.30
C ILE A 27 48.36 23.02 23.32
N PHE A 28 49.24 22.63 24.25
CA PHE A 28 48.93 21.65 25.29
C PHE A 28 47.80 22.13 26.22
N ILE A 29 47.84 23.38 26.67
CA ILE A 29 46.79 23.99 27.50
C ILE A 29 45.47 24.03 26.73
N LEU A 30 45.49 24.44 25.46
CA LEU A 30 44.30 24.48 24.60
C LEU A 30 43.70 23.08 24.44
N LEU A 31 44.53 22.08 24.13
CA LEU A 31 44.11 20.69 23.91
C LEU A 31 43.58 20.06 25.22
N THR A 32 44.25 20.30 26.35
CA THR A 32 43.79 19.86 27.67
C THR A 32 42.47 20.51 28.06
N THR A 33 42.33 21.82 27.83
CA THR A 33 41.09 22.57 28.10
C THR A 33 39.95 22.07 27.21
N LEU A 34 40.21 21.77 25.94
CA LEU A 34 39.25 21.23 24.99
C LEU A 34 38.77 19.83 25.38
N VAL A 35 39.68 18.98 25.84
CA VAL A 35 39.35 17.64 26.38
C VAL A 35 38.51 17.76 27.66
N PHE A 36 38.91 18.61 28.62
CA PHE A 36 38.15 18.83 29.84
C PHE A 36 36.77 19.43 29.56
N ALA A 37 36.67 20.42 28.68
CA ALA A 37 35.40 21.00 28.26
C ALA A 37 34.50 19.93 27.61
N GLY A 38 35.05 19.07 26.75
CA GLY A 38 34.32 17.95 26.16
C GLY A 38 33.84 16.91 27.18
N LEU A 39 34.59 16.66 28.26
CA LEU A 39 34.16 15.78 29.35
C LEU A 39 33.05 16.40 30.21
N LEU A 40 32.97 17.73 30.28
CA LEU A 40 31.92 18.43 31.02
C LEU A 40 30.59 18.53 30.24
N VAL A 41 30.62 18.45 28.91
CA VAL A 41 29.42 18.54 28.05
C VAL A 41 28.34 17.50 28.43
N PRO A 42 28.66 16.20 28.60
CA PRO A 42 27.67 15.22 29.03
C PRO A 42 27.10 15.45 30.43
N LEU A 43 27.81 16.14 31.32
CA LEU A 43 27.36 16.35 32.71
C LEU A 43 26.15 17.30 32.80
N GLU A 44 26.05 18.30 31.91
CA GLU A 44 24.84 19.15 31.84
C GLU A 44 23.61 18.30 31.50
N ALA A 45 23.72 17.42 30.50
CA ALA A 45 22.64 16.53 30.07
C ALA A 45 22.33 15.43 31.10
N LEU A 46 23.35 14.85 31.74
CA LEU A 46 23.18 13.87 32.80
C LEU A 46 22.54 14.46 34.05
N GLY A 47 22.91 15.70 34.42
CA GLY A 47 22.27 16.39 35.53
C GLY A 47 20.79 16.69 35.26
N TRP A 48 20.45 17.06 34.02
CA TRP A 48 19.07 17.26 33.61
C TRP A 48 18.27 15.96 33.72
N TRP A 49 18.84 14.85 33.24
CA TRP A 49 18.22 13.53 33.35
C TRP A 49 18.09 13.03 34.79
N ALA A 50 19.08 13.33 35.64
CA ALA A 50 19.09 12.92 37.05
C ALA A 50 18.21 13.80 37.95
N GLY A 51 17.55 14.83 37.41
CA GLY A 51 16.73 15.76 38.18
C GLY A 51 17.53 16.60 39.18
N TRP A 52 18.80 16.90 38.87
CA TRP A 52 19.66 17.74 39.72
C TRP A 52 19.28 19.23 39.72
N TYR A 53 18.32 19.59 38.87
CA TYR A 53 17.81 20.94 38.69
C TYR A 53 16.33 20.90 39.10
N ASP A 54 15.84 21.94 39.79
CA ASP A 54 14.49 21.99 40.37
C ASP A 54 13.39 21.62 39.35
N ASP A 55 12.31 20.99 39.85
CA ASP A 55 11.14 20.59 39.05
C ASP A 55 10.43 21.78 38.35
N ASP A 56 10.73 23.01 38.78
CA ASP A 56 10.28 24.29 38.18
C ASP A 56 11.24 24.83 37.10
N LEU A 57 11.89 23.96 36.32
CA LEU A 57 12.55 24.38 35.08
C LEU A 57 11.47 24.80 34.07
N ASP A 58 11.07 26.07 34.13
CA ASP A 58 10.07 26.67 33.25
C ASP A 58 10.66 26.78 31.82
N ILE A 59 10.66 25.68 31.05
CA ILE A 59 11.14 25.63 29.65
C ILE A 59 10.22 26.49 28.74
N ALA A 60 9.08 26.94 29.26
CA ALA A 60 8.16 27.90 28.65
C ALA A 60 8.73 29.33 28.50
N ILE A 61 9.93 29.62 29.04
CA ILE A 61 10.53 30.97 28.97
C ILE A 61 10.92 31.38 27.54
N ASN A 62 11.19 30.43 26.63
CA ASN A 62 11.51 30.76 25.23
C ASN A 62 10.94 29.73 24.23
N PRO A 63 9.62 29.71 24.00
CA PRO A 63 8.96 28.71 23.15
C PRO A 63 9.26 28.90 21.65
N GLY A 64 10.20 29.78 21.29
CA GLY A 64 10.42 30.21 19.92
C GLY A 64 9.33 31.18 19.44
N THR A 65 9.47 31.66 18.22
CA THR A 65 8.54 32.60 17.57
C THR A 65 8.06 32.03 16.25
N LEU A 66 6.84 32.39 15.85
CA LEU A 66 6.36 32.17 14.49
C LEU A 66 7.04 33.18 13.57
N GLU A 67 7.55 32.72 12.42
CA GLU A 67 8.15 33.60 11.41
C GLU A 67 7.13 34.64 10.90
N GLU A 68 5.94 34.17 10.54
CA GLU A 68 4.78 35.02 10.25
C GLU A 68 3.62 34.67 11.18
N PRO A 69 2.86 35.67 11.69
CA PRO A 69 1.68 35.40 12.49
C PRO A 69 0.62 34.69 11.65
N VAL A 70 0.11 33.56 12.15
CA VAL A 70 -0.95 32.80 11.48
C VAL A 70 -2.23 33.64 11.45
N PRO A 71 -2.83 33.92 10.28
CA PRO A 71 -4.06 34.70 10.20
C PRO A 71 -5.21 34.03 10.98
N ALA A 72 -6.11 34.83 11.54
CA ALA A 72 -7.28 34.33 12.24
C ALA A 72 -8.16 33.47 11.31
N ASN A 73 -8.61 32.31 11.78
CA ASN A 73 -9.39 31.30 11.04
C ASN A 73 -8.64 30.53 9.94
N THR A 74 -7.31 30.52 9.94
CA THR A 74 -6.53 29.63 9.07
C THR A 74 -6.36 28.25 9.71
N ASP A 75 -6.83 27.21 9.04
CA ASP A 75 -6.54 25.82 9.42
C ASP A 75 -5.11 25.45 9.02
N ILE A 76 -4.20 25.38 10.00
CA ILE A 76 -2.80 25.03 9.77
C ILE A 76 -2.71 23.57 9.30
N ARG A 77 -2.14 23.36 8.11
CA ARG A 77 -1.97 22.02 7.52
C ARG A 77 -0.61 21.39 7.78
N LYS A 78 0.40 22.18 8.19
CA LYS A 78 1.76 21.69 8.51
C LYS A 78 2.49 22.68 9.43
N TYR A 79 3.24 22.13 10.39
CA TYR A 79 4.19 22.90 11.20
C TYR A 79 5.62 22.60 10.77
N VAL A 80 6.48 23.61 10.76
CA VAL A 80 7.91 23.49 10.44
C VAL A 80 8.71 24.04 11.61
N ILE A 81 9.66 23.25 12.12
CA ILE A 81 10.57 23.66 13.20
C ILE A 81 11.96 23.83 12.60
N TYR A 82 12.52 25.03 12.72
CA TYR A 82 13.88 25.32 12.25
C TYR A 82 14.93 25.16 13.36
N LEU A 83 15.97 24.37 13.10
CA LEU A 83 17.12 24.14 13.97
C LEU A 83 18.43 24.52 13.25
N ASP A 84 19.09 25.56 13.73
CA ASP A 84 20.28 26.13 13.08
C ASP A 84 21.58 25.35 13.39
N GLY A 85 22.66 25.70 12.67
CA GLY A 85 23.98 25.12 12.77
C GLY A 85 24.76 25.51 14.02
N ILE A 86 25.98 24.96 14.14
CA ILE A 86 26.82 25.04 15.36
C ILE A 86 27.27 26.45 15.74
N CYS A 87 27.06 27.45 14.89
CA CYS A 87 27.38 28.85 15.17
C CYS A 87 26.35 29.54 16.08
N GLN A 88 25.22 28.87 16.39
CA GLN A 88 24.17 29.44 17.23
C GLN A 88 24.57 29.48 18.72
N SER A 89 24.59 30.69 19.29
CA SER A 89 24.86 30.96 20.71
C SER A 89 23.67 31.58 21.46
N GLN A 90 22.69 32.13 20.71
CA GLN A 90 21.50 32.83 21.19
C GLN A 90 20.28 32.50 20.30
N SER A 91 19.10 33.03 20.65
CA SER A 91 17.85 32.80 19.90
C SER A 91 17.74 33.63 18.61
N GLU A 92 18.48 34.72 18.49
CA GLU A 92 18.62 35.51 17.25
C GLU A 92 19.60 34.84 16.28
N TYR A 93 19.30 34.83 14.99
CA TYR A 93 20.15 34.20 13.98
C TYR A 93 21.11 35.18 13.31
N LEU A 94 22.05 34.61 12.54
CA LEU A 94 22.92 35.39 11.65
C LEU A 94 22.10 36.00 10.50
N PRO A 95 22.49 37.17 9.95
CA PRO A 95 21.73 37.85 8.91
C PRO A 95 21.41 36.99 7.68
N GLU A 96 22.30 36.09 7.29
CA GLU A 96 22.09 35.19 6.15
C GLU A 96 21.01 34.12 6.43
N VAL A 97 20.86 33.72 7.69
CA VAL A 97 19.82 32.78 8.14
C VAL A 97 18.46 33.48 8.25
N GLU A 98 18.45 34.71 8.76
CA GLU A 98 17.26 35.58 8.78
C GLU A 98 16.70 35.76 7.36
N LEU A 99 17.55 36.19 6.42
CA LEU A 99 17.16 36.35 5.02
C LEU A 99 16.62 35.07 4.39
N PHE A 100 17.20 33.92 4.73
CA PHE A 100 16.70 32.63 4.26
C PHE A 100 15.32 32.29 4.79
N LEU A 101 15.06 32.51 6.08
CA LEU A 101 13.76 32.24 6.68
C LEU A 101 12.69 33.18 6.14
N ASP A 102 13.02 34.47 5.94
CA ASP A 102 12.15 35.46 5.29
C ASP A 102 11.75 35.03 3.87
N GLU A 103 12.73 34.69 3.02
CA GLU A 103 12.47 34.25 1.65
C GLU A 103 11.70 32.91 1.62
N LEU A 104 11.95 32.02 2.58
CA LEU A 104 11.23 30.75 2.68
C LEU A 104 9.77 30.96 3.10
N ALA A 105 9.50 31.81 4.10
CA ALA A 105 8.14 32.14 4.53
C ALA A 105 7.36 32.79 3.38
N ALA A 106 7.97 33.73 2.67
CA ALA A 106 7.35 34.39 1.52
C ALA A 106 7.02 33.42 0.36
N ALA A 107 7.75 32.30 0.24
CA ALA A 107 7.51 31.27 -0.77
C ALA A 107 6.46 30.22 -0.36
N LEU A 108 6.00 30.24 0.89
CA LEU A 108 5.06 29.27 1.44
C LEU A 108 3.64 29.85 1.59
N PRO A 109 2.60 29.01 1.45
CA PRO A 109 1.24 29.42 1.75
C PRO A 109 1.06 29.67 3.27
N SER A 110 0.11 30.54 3.62
CA SER A 110 -0.18 30.96 5.00
C SER A 110 -0.68 29.84 5.93
N ASP A 111 -0.98 28.66 5.38
CA ASP A 111 -1.42 27.47 6.13
C ASP A 111 -0.26 26.55 6.56
N ILE A 112 1.00 26.95 6.30
CA ILE A 112 2.21 26.30 6.79
C ILE A 112 2.90 27.21 7.81
N ALA A 113 2.92 26.81 9.08
CA ALA A 113 3.48 27.62 10.17
C ALA A 113 4.95 27.26 10.41
N ILE A 114 5.86 28.24 10.32
CA ILE A 114 7.28 28.07 10.64
C ILE A 114 7.55 28.60 12.04
N ILE A 115 8.14 27.77 12.89
CA ILE A 115 8.58 28.10 14.25
C ILE A 115 10.11 28.09 14.29
N ARG A 116 10.66 29.17 14.83
CA ARG A 116 12.10 29.47 14.88
C ARG A 116 12.52 29.98 16.26
N GLY A 117 13.82 30.20 16.45
CA GLY A 117 14.41 30.73 17.69
C GLY A 117 14.70 29.66 18.76
N LEU A 118 14.52 28.37 18.44
CA LEU A 118 14.88 27.27 19.35
C LEU A 118 16.40 27.08 19.38
N MET A 119 16.93 26.69 20.54
CA MET A 119 18.37 26.52 20.77
C MET A 119 18.73 25.03 20.96
N PRO A 120 19.03 24.29 19.89
CA PRO A 120 19.21 22.84 19.94
C PRO A 120 20.49 22.40 20.68
N TYR A 121 21.42 23.31 20.97
CA TYR A 121 22.70 23.02 21.66
C TYR A 121 22.67 23.32 23.17
N THR A 122 21.48 23.33 23.75
CA THR A 122 21.28 23.37 25.20
C THR A 122 20.05 22.55 25.60
N VAL A 123 20.17 21.80 26.71
CA VAL A 123 19.06 21.03 27.28
C VAL A 123 17.99 21.90 27.96
N PHE A 124 18.27 23.19 28.19
CA PHE A 124 17.38 24.13 28.87
C PHE A 124 16.73 25.14 27.93
N ASN A 125 17.06 25.13 26.64
CA ASN A 125 16.63 26.15 25.67
C ASN A 125 16.95 27.60 26.14
N LYS A 126 18.06 27.78 26.86
CA LYS A 126 18.52 29.06 27.41
C LYS A 126 19.88 29.49 26.81
N PRO A 127 20.07 30.79 26.54
CA PRO A 127 21.36 31.34 26.15
C PRO A 127 22.50 30.97 27.11
N LEU A 128 23.73 30.91 26.58
CA LEU A 128 24.94 30.68 27.40
C LEU A 128 25.20 31.82 28.41
N THR A 129 24.56 32.97 28.20
CA THR A 129 24.68 34.22 28.97
C THR A 129 23.79 34.28 30.21
N GLU A 130 22.86 33.33 30.38
CA GLU A 130 21.84 33.36 31.44
C GLU A 130 21.90 32.11 32.35
N ASP A 131 21.66 32.30 33.65
CA ASP A 131 21.46 31.26 34.70
C ASP A 131 22.46 30.09 34.74
N ARG A 132 23.75 30.35 34.46
CA ARG A 132 24.84 29.36 34.58
C ARG A 132 25.97 29.87 35.46
N TRP A 133 26.69 28.94 36.11
CA TRP A 133 27.84 29.23 36.97
C TRP A 133 28.97 30.03 36.28
N LEU A 134 29.08 29.96 34.94
CA LEU A 134 30.02 30.72 34.11
C LEU A 134 29.37 31.80 33.22
N SER A 135 28.09 32.15 33.44
CA SER A 135 27.35 33.14 32.63
C SER A 135 28.05 34.50 32.49
N PHE A 136 28.86 34.90 33.48
CA PHE A 136 29.64 36.15 33.44
C PHE A 136 30.77 36.13 32.38
N LEU A 137 31.36 34.96 32.11
CA LEU A 137 32.38 34.81 31.05
C LEU A 137 31.74 34.91 29.67
N TRP A 138 30.58 34.27 29.50
CA TRP A 138 29.83 34.28 28.25
C TRP A 138 29.27 35.66 27.92
N ARG A 139 28.76 36.42 28.91
CA ARG A 139 28.31 37.82 28.69
C ARG A 139 29.42 38.75 28.21
N LYS A 140 30.66 38.57 28.71
CA LYS A 140 31.81 39.31 28.20
C LYS A 140 32.21 38.85 26.79
N ALA A 141 32.13 37.55 26.52
CA ALA A 141 32.44 36.97 25.23
C ALA A 141 31.48 37.45 24.11
N ASP A 142 30.19 37.52 24.41
CA ASP A 142 29.11 37.93 23.50
C ASP A 142 29.26 39.39 23.03
N HIS A 143 29.62 40.28 23.98
CA HIS A 143 29.90 41.69 23.68
C HIS A 143 31.05 41.89 22.65
N TYR A 144 32.03 40.98 22.63
CA TYR A 144 33.15 41.00 21.68
C TYR A 144 32.89 40.26 20.36
N GLN A 145 31.91 39.34 20.31
CA GLN A 145 31.50 38.63 19.09
C GLN A 145 30.62 39.53 18.20
N MET A 146 29.80 40.39 18.81
CA MET A 146 28.86 41.31 18.14
C MET A 146 29.47 42.65 17.67
N THR A 147 30.73 42.94 18.01
CA THR A 147 31.44 44.16 17.55
C THR A 147 32.49 43.82 16.48
N ALA A 148 32.45 44.53 15.34
CA ALA A 148 33.40 44.39 14.23
C ALA A 148 34.89 44.65 14.60
N SER A 149 35.16 45.07 15.84
CA SER A 149 36.48 45.36 16.42
C SER A 149 37.04 44.27 17.34
N GLY A 150 36.44 43.08 17.43
CA GLY A 150 36.85 42.01 18.35
C GLY A 150 38.23 41.36 18.07
N GLY A 151 38.83 41.59 16.91
CA GLY A 151 40.16 41.09 16.55
C GLY A 151 40.35 39.58 16.76
N ILE A 152 41.56 39.16 17.16
CA ILE A 152 41.89 37.75 17.42
C ILE A 152 41.09 37.18 18.61
N LEU A 153 40.73 38.02 19.59
CA LEU A 153 40.03 37.58 20.80
C LEU A 153 38.58 37.18 20.51
N GLY A 154 37.85 37.97 19.72
CA GLY A 154 36.51 37.63 19.23
C GLY A 154 36.51 36.36 18.37
N ALA A 155 37.53 36.18 17.54
CA ALA A 155 37.71 34.95 16.74
C ALA A 155 37.95 33.70 17.61
N LEU A 156 38.74 33.81 18.68
CA LEU A 156 38.98 32.72 19.64
C LEU A 156 37.73 32.36 20.46
N ILE A 157 36.92 33.36 20.82
CA ILE A 157 35.64 33.17 21.51
C ILE A 157 34.65 32.43 20.60
N GLY A 158 34.46 32.91 19.37
CA GLY A 158 33.60 32.23 18.38
C GLY A 158 34.07 30.80 18.10
N ALA A 159 35.38 30.57 18.00
CA ALA A 159 35.94 29.23 17.86
C ALA A 159 35.60 28.33 19.07
N THR A 160 35.62 28.85 20.29
CA THR A 160 35.29 28.10 21.52
C THR A 160 33.82 27.66 21.54
N ILE A 161 32.90 28.54 21.13
CA ILE A 161 31.47 28.21 21.01
C ILE A 161 31.27 27.11 19.96
N ASN A 162 31.87 27.27 18.78
CA ASN A 162 31.77 26.30 17.69
C ASN A 162 32.34 24.93 18.10
N ILE A 163 33.46 24.91 18.83
CA ILE A 163 34.04 23.68 19.39
C ILE A 163 33.07 23.01 20.37
N ARG A 164 32.51 23.76 21.33
CA ARG A 164 31.52 23.24 22.28
C ARG A 164 30.32 22.64 21.55
N ASN A 165 29.74 23.37 20.61
CA ASN A 165 28.56 22.92 19.88
C ASN A 165 28.88 21.71 18.99
N THR A 166 30.08 21.64 18.41
CA THR A 166 30.57 20.44 17.68
C THR A 166 30.66 19.21 18.59
N LEU A 167 31.15 19.38 19.82
CA LEU A 167 31.21 18.30 20.80
C LEU A 167 29.80 17.83 21.20
N ILE A 168 28.85 18.77 21.34
CA ILE A 168 27.43 18.44 21.59
C ILE A 168 26.84 17.63 20.43
N VAL A 169 27.04 18.06 19.18
CA VAL A 169 26.61 17.31 17.99
C VAL A 169 27.20 15.90 18.01
N SER A 170 28.47 15.76 18.39
CA SER A 170 29.13 14.46 18.51
C SER A 170 28.50 13.58 19.60
N VAL A 171 28.15 14.17 20.76
CA VAL A 171 27.47 13.47 21.87
C VAL A 171 26.05 13.05 21.45
N ALA A 172 25.27 13.95 20.84
CA ALA A 172 23.94 13.68 20.31
C ALA A 172 23.96 12.57 19.24
N GLY A 173 25.07 12.52 18.48
CA GLY A 173 25.39 11.50 17.49
C GLY A 173 25.73 10.11 18.06
N ASP A 174 26.20 10.01 19.31
CA ASP A 174 26.62 8.76 19.96
C ASP A 174 25.43 7.94 20.47
N GLN A 175 25.49 6.62 20.31
CA GLN A 175 24.39 5.73 20.65
C GLN A 175 24.13 5.61 22.17
N ARG A 176 25.15 5.83 23.01
CA ARG A 176 25.09 5.64 24.47
C ARG A 176 24.64 6.92 25.17
N TYR A 177 25.23 8.05 24.78
CA TYR A 177 25.00 9.34 25.45
C TYR A 177 23.97 10.21 24.74
N GLY A 178 23.83 10.06 23.42
CA GLY A 178 22.91 10.82 22.60
C GLY A 178 21.44 10.73 23.02
N PRO A 179 20.89 9.56 23.42
CA PRO A 179 19.48 9.43 23.79
C PRO A 179 18.99 10.46 24.82
N ILE A 180 19.81 10.79 25.82
CA ILE A 180 19.47 11.77 26.86
C ILE A 180 19.33 13.16 26.25
N TYR A 181 20.34 13.56 25.47
CA TYR A 181 20.37 14.87 24.83
C TYR A 181 19.24 15.02 23.81
N ASN A 182 19.03 14.00 22.98
CA ASN A 182 18.00 13.98 21.95
C ASN A 182 16.59 14.05 22.54
N GLN A 183 16.36 13.46 23.72
CA GLN A 183 15.10 13.57 24.44
C GLN A 183 14.87 14.98 24.97
N ALA A 184 15.90 15.65 25.49
CA ALA A 184 15.79 17.06 25.91
C ALA A 184 15.47 17.98 24.70
N THR A 185 16.17 17.81 23.58
CA THR A 185 15.84 18.54 22.33
C THR A 185 14.41 18.25 21.88
N ALA A 186 13.94 17.02 22.00
CA ALA A 186 12.57 16.66 21.64
C ALA A 186 11.51 17.28 22.55
N GLN A 187 11.79 17.39 23.86
CA GLN A 187 10.90 18.07 24.80
C GLN A 187 10.78 19.55 24.47
N MET A 188 11.89 20.23 24.17
CA MET A 188 11.89 21.63 23.72
C MET A 188 11.02 21.82 22.46
N ILE A 189 11.16 20.94 21.46
CA ILE A 189 10.34 20.98 20.25
C ILE A 189 8.86 20.75 20.57
N TYR A 190 8.57 19.78 21.43
CA TYR A 190 7.21 19.47 21.87
C TYR A 190 6.56 20.66 22.56
N ASP A 191 7.23 21.27 23.56
CA ASP A 191 6.69 22.39 24.33
C ASP A 191 6.45 23.62 23.43
N SER A 192 7.38 23.88 22.50
CA SER A 192 7.24 24.94 21.49
C SER A 192 6.01 24.73 20.59
N LEU A 193 5.80 23.51 20.09
CA LEU A 193 4.62 23.19 19.27
C LEU A 193 3.32 23.36 20.06
N ILE A 194 3.25 22.86 21.29
CA ILE A 194 2.05 23.00 22.13
C ILE A 194 1.76 24.48 22.42
N HIS A 195 2.80 25.29 22.67
CA HIS A 195 2.65 26.73 22.87
C HIS A 195 2.05 27.43 21.64
N HIS A 196 2.48 27.05 20.43
CA HIS A 196 2.02 27.62 19.17
C HIS A 196 0.75 26.96 18.60
N GLY A 197 -0.05 26.31 19.45
CA GLY A 197 -1.40 25.83 19.11
C GLY A 197 -1.48 24.40 18.59
N TYR A 198 -0.39 23.63 18.63
CA TYR A 198 -0.43 22.19 18.35
C TYR A 198 -1.05 21.43 19.53
N TRP A 199 -1.84 20.38 19.27
CA TRP A 199 -2.29 19.46 20.33
C TRP A 199 -2.01 18.01 19.99
N ARG A 200 -1.78 17.20 21.03
CA ARG A 200 -1.40 15.79 20.87
C ARG A 200 -2.47 15.01 20.11
N GLY A 201 -2.05 14.19 19.15
CA GLY A 201 -2.93 13.34 18.36
C GLY A 201 -3.79 14.07 17.32
N CYS A 202 -3.57 15.37 17.07
CA CYS A 202 -4.28 16.10 16.02
C CYS A 202 -3.98 15.58 14.60
N GLY A 203 -2.83 14.92 14.42
CA GLY A 203 -2.39 14.33 13.16
C GLY A 203 -1.79 15.31 12.15
N ILE A 204 -1.70 16.61 12.47
CA ILE A 204 -1.08 17.62 11.60
C ILE A 204 0.42 17.29 11.44
N PRO A 205 0.94 17.12 10.21
CA PRO A 205 2.35 16.82 10.00
C PRO A 205 3.29 17.90 10.56
N VAL A 206 4.44 17.47 11.09
CA VAL A 206 5.51 18.36 11.56
C VAL A 206 6.80 18.04 10.80
N THR A 207 7.43 19.06 10.22
CA THR A 207 8.74 18.95 9.57
C THR A 207 9.83 19.56 10.44
N LEU A 208 10.88 18.80 10.74
CA LEU A 208 12.08 19.31 11.41
C LEU A 208 13.12 19.69 10.34
N LEU A 209 13.33 20.99 10.14
CA LEU A 209 14.31 21.55 9.20
C LEU A 209 15.60 21.87 9.94
N GLY A 210 16.66 21.12 9.69
CA GLY A 210 17.95 21.27 10.37
C GLY A 210 19.10 21.62 9.43
N TYR A 211 19.87 22.66 9.76
CA TYR A 211 21.07 23.06 9.03
C TYR A 211 22.35 22.54 9.70
N SER A 212 23.28 21.93 8.94
CA SER A 212 24.57 21.46 9.45
C SER A 212 24.44 20.58 10.71
N GLY A 213 25.01 20.98 11.86
CA GLY A 213 24.82 20.32 13.15
C GLY A 213 23.35 20.21 13.58
N GLY A 214 22.50 21.16 13.22
CA GLY A 214 21.06 21.16 13.48
C GLY A 214 20.35 19.98 12.82
N GLY A 215 20.86 19.50 11.69
CA GLY A 215 20.38 18.26 11.04
C GLY A 215 20.58 17.01 11.91
N GLN A 216 21.69 16.93 12.65
CA GLN A 216 21.95 15.85 13.62
C GLN A 216 20.98 15.95 14.81
N MET A 217 20.74 17.16 15.30
CA MET A 217 19.83 17.39 16.43
C MET A 217 18.39 17.05 16.04
N ALA A 218 17.97 17.47 14.85
CA ALA A 218 16.67 17.12 14.27
C ALA A 218 16.50 15.60 14.15
N ALA A 219 17.47 14.92 13.50
CA ALA A 219 17.45 13.47 13.30
C ALA A 219 17.42 12.70 14.63
N GLY A 220 18.10 13.22 15.65
CA GLY A 220 18.12 12.64 16.99
C GLY A 220 16.79 12.80 17.74
N ALA A 221 16.20 13.99 17.68
CA ALA A 221 14.96 14.31 18.38
C ALA A 221 13.71 13.68 17.72
N ALA A 222 13.70 13.53 16.39
CA ALA A 222 12.50 13.16 15.64
C ALA A 222 11.76 11.90 16.14
N PRO A 223 12.41 10.77 16.48
CA PRO A 223 11.70 9.59 16.99
C PRO A 223 10.99 9.84 18.33
N TYR A 224 11.54 10.71 19.17
CA TYR A 224 10.96 11.09 20.46
C TYR A 224 9.79 12.05 20.29
N VAL A 225 9.95 13.07 19.43
CA VAL A 225 8.87 14.02 19.08
C VAL A 225 7.68 13.27 18.50
N LYS A 226 7.91 12.34 17.56
CA LYS A 226 6.86 11.48 16.99
C LYS A 226 6.09 10.71 18.05
N ARG A 227 6.82 10.05 18.97
CA ARG A 227 6.20 9.28 20.06
C ARG A 227 5.39 10.18 20.99
N ALA A 228 5.89 11.37 21.30
CA ALA A 228 5.24 12.31 22.21
C ALA A 228 3.97 12.93 21.60
N LEU A 229 4.03 13.38 20.35
CA LEU A 229 2.92 14.04 19.66
C LEU A 229 1.90 13.06 19.07
N GLN A 230 2.30 11.82 18.80
CA GLN A 230 1.54 10.85 18.00
C GLN A 230 1.20 11.39 16.61
N ALA A 231 2.17 12.06 15.98
CA ALA A 231 2.01 12.80 14.74
C ALA A 231 3.00 12.36 13.65
N PRO A 232 2.70 12.61 12.36
CA PRO A 232 3.65 12.39 11.27
C PRO A 232 4.83 13.36 11.39
N ILE A 233 6.06 12.84 11.40
CA ILE A 233 7.29 13.65 11.48
C ILE A 233 8.14 13.44 10.23
N GLU A 234 8.44 14.53 9.53
CA GLU A 234 9.38 14.59 8.40
C GLU A 234 10.67 15.31 8.81
N LEU A 235 11.77 14.99 8.15
CA LEU A 235 13.06 15.64 8.33
C LEU A 235 13.51 16.28 7.02
N VAL A 236 13.91 17.55 7.08
CA VAL A 236 14.65 18.20 6.01
C VAL A 236 16.01 18.58 6.57
N SER A 237 17.06 17.99 6.03
CA SER A 237 18.43 18.22 6.44
C SER A 237 19.15 19.00 5.34
N LEU A 238 19.50 20.25 5.63
CA LEU A 238 20.28 21.11 4.75
C LEU A 238 21.75 21.06 5.17
N ALA A 239 22.63 20.53 4.29
CA ALA A 239 24.05 20.34 4.56
C ALA A 239 24.33 19.61 5.89
N GLY A 240 23.42 18.72 6.34
CA GLY A 240 23.45 18.20 7.70
C GLY A 240 24.49 17.11 7.96
N VAL A 241 25.07 17.09 9.16
CA VAL A 241 26.07 16.07 9.53
C VAL A 241 25.42 14.97 10.38
N ILE A 242 24.78 13.99 9.73
CA ILE A 242 24.00 12.94 10.41
C ILE A 242 24.86 11.69 10.65
N SER A 243 24.78 11.11 11.86
CA SER A 243 25.57 9.94 12.28
C SER A 243 24.99 8.60 11.83
N GLY A 244 23.69 8.56 11.55
CA GLY A 244 22.98 7.33 11.18
C GLY A 244 22.73 6.34 12.32
N ASN A 245 23.02 6.74 13.58
CA ASN A 245 22.73 5.94 14.77
C ASN A 245 21.25 6.01 15.21
N HIS A 246 20.53 7.03 14.79
CA HIS A 246 19.14 7.29 15.20
C HIS A 246 18.16 6.43 14.41
N ASN A 247 17.02 6.12 15.02
CA ASN A 247 15.99 5.30 14.40
C ASN A 247 15.20 6.08 13.33
N LEU A 248 15.85 6.35 12.19
CA LEU A 248 15.24 6.99 11.03
C LEU A 248 14.12 6.14 10.39
N LEU A 249 13.97 4.86 10.77
CA LEU A 249 12.82 4.06 10.33
C LEU A 249 11.51 4.53 10.98
N ALA A 250 11.59 5.22 12.13
CA ALA A 250 10.42 5.70 12.84
C ALA A 250 9.79 6.94 12.19
N VAL A 251 10.56 7.77 11.48
CA VAL A 251 10.06 9.00 10.83
C VAL A 251 9.40 8.70 9.47
N GLU A 252 8.64 9.63 8.93
CA GLU A 252 8.01 9.47 7.60
C GLU A 252 9.10 9.46 6.52
N HIS A 253 9.92 10.51 6.47
CA HIS A 253 10.99 10.65 5.48
C HIS A 253 12.11 11.59 5.93
N LEU A 254 13.30 11.41 5.37
CA LEU A 254 14.44 12.32 5.47
C LEU A 254 14.84 12.84 4.08
N TYR A 255 14.63 14.12 3.83
CA TYR A 255 15.20 14.82 2.68
C TYR A 255 16.58 15.36 3.07
N HIS A 256 17.64 14.82 2.48
CA HIS A 256 19.00 15.21 2.75
C HIS A 256 19.58 15.99 1.56
N ILE A 257 19.64 17.31 1.72
CA ILE A 257 19.99 18.30 0.69
C ILE A 257 21.44 18.72 0.90
N VAL A 258 22.31 18.49 -0.08
CA VAL A 258 23.77 18.70 0.05
C VAL A 258 24.36 19.26 -1.24
N GLY A 259 25.34 20.16 -1.12
CA GLY A 259 26.11 20.64 -2.27
C GLY A 259 27.24 19.69 -2.66
N ASP A 260 27.53 19.54 -3.94
CA ASP A 260 28.59 18.67 -4.46
C ASP A 260 29.99 19.10 -4.01
N LYS A 261 30.17 20.36 -3.57
CA LYS A 261 31.42 20.91 -3.02
C LYS A 261 31.41 21.02 -1.50
N ASP A 262 30.38 20.52 -0.83
CA ASP A 262 30.36 20.40 0.62
C ASP A 262 31.35 19.31 1.05
N LEU A 263 32.44 19.73 1.70
CA LEU A 263 33.44 18.80 2.24
C LEU A 263 33.08 18.31 3.64
N VAL A 264 32.27 19.06 4.40
CA VAL A 264 31.94 18.73 5.78
C VAL A 264 30.95 17.56 5.83
N GLU A 265 29.93 17.56 4.97
CA GLU A 265 29.00 16.42 4.90
C GLU A 265 29.70 15.15 4.43
N LYS A 266 30.65 15.26 3.47
CA LYS A 266 31.41 14.12 2.93
C LYS A 266 32.24 13.38 3.97
N GLU A 267 32.68 14.06 5.03
CA GLU A 267 33.35 13.41 6.17
C GLU A 267 32.39 12.54 6.99
N GLY A 268 31.09 12.83 7.00
CA GLY A 268 30.07 12.09 7.74
C GLY A 268 30.03 10.58 7.43
N PRO A 269 29.86 10.17 6.15
CA PRO A 269 29.95 8.78 5.75
C PRO A 269 31.26 8.09 6.13
N ILE A 270 32.36 8.83 6.34
CA ILE A 270 33.66 8.26 6.74
C ILE A 270 33.72 8.10 8.27
N LEU A 271 33.39 9.16 9.01
CA LEU A 271 33.49 9.22 10.48
C LEU A 271 32.45 8.35 11.20
N PHE A 272 31.31 8.05 10.57
CA PHE A 272 30.22 7.31 11.20
C PHE A 272 30.05 5.91 10.61
N PRO A 273 30.56 4.84 11.28
CA PRO A 273 30.54 3.48 10.76
C PRO A 273 29.15 2.97 10.39
N ARG A 274 28.08 3.42 11.07
CA ARG A 274 26.70 3.01 10.74
C ARG A 274 26.24 3.46 9.36
N ARG A 275 26.89 4.45 8.75
CA ARG A 275 26.62 4.87 7.36
C ARG A 275 27.38 4.02 6.33
N TRP A 276 28.31 3.17 6.76
CA TRP A 276 29.07 2.32 5.85
C TRP A 276 28.21 1.17 5.34
N LYS A 277 28.38 0.81 4.07
CA LYS A 277 27.64 -0.28 3.42
C LYS A 277 27.79 -1.63 4.12
N LEU A 278 28.91 -1.85 4.83
CA LEU A 278 29.16 -3.08 5.58
C LEU A 278 28.15 -3.29 6.73
N PHE A 279 27.65 -2.21 7.33
CA PHE A 279 26.65 -2.27 8.41
C PHE A 279 25.24 -2.16 7.85
N PHE A 280 24.86 -3.02 6.91
CA PHE A 280 23.57 -2.98 6.22
C PHE A 280 22.34 -3.03 7.16
N LEU A 281 22.47 -3.63 8.35
CA LEU A 281 21.41 -3.65 9.38
C LEU A 281 21.29 -2.35 10.20
N SER A 282 22.12 -1.34 9.95
CA SER A 282 22.00 -0.04 10.63
C SER A 282 20.68 0.65 10.27
N TYR A 283 20.15 1.48 11.17
CA TYR A 283 18.94 2.25 10.88
C TYR A 283 19.09 3.11 9.62
N TRP A 284 20.26 3.72 9.41
CA TRP A 284 20.57 4.49 8.21
C TRP A 284 20.47 3.67 6.93
N ASN A 285 21.16 2.53 6.86
CA ASN A 285 21.19 1.72 5.63
C ASN A 285 19.83 1.08 5.35
N ARG A 286 19.11 0.65 6.38
CA ARG A 286 17.73 0.16 6.25
C ARG A 286 16.77 1.26 5.79
N ALA A 287 16.88 2.47 6.35
CA ALA A 287 16.05 3.60 5.94
C ALA A 287 16.35 4.01 4.49
N LYS A 288 17.63 4.05 4.10
CA LYS A 288 18.06 4.28 2.73
C LYS A 288 17.50 3.23 1.76
N ALA A 289 17.59 1.94 2.11
CA ALA A 289 17.07 0.86 1.28
C ALA A 289 15.54 0.97 1.09
N ARG A 290 14.81 1.34 2.16
CA ARG A 290 13.35 1.53 2.13
C ARG A 290 12.88 2.82 1.46
N GLY A 291 13.78 3.58 0.83
CA GLY A 291 13.43 4.86 0.22
C GLY A 291 13.09 5.97 1.22
N LYS A 292 13.30 5.77 2.53
CA LYS A 292 13.01 6.79 3.56
C LYS A 292 14.02 7.94 3.61
N ILE A 293 15.03 7.91 2.74
CA ILE A 293 16.05 8.95 2.64
C ILE A 293 16.20 9.36 1.17
N SER A 294 15.85 10.60 0.84
CA SER A 294 16.15 11.19 -0.47
C SER A 294 17.41 12.02 -0.37
N PHE A 295 18.37 11.79 -1.28
CA PHE A 295 19.57 12.61 -1.40
C PHE A 295 19.35 13.61 -2.54
N ILE A 296 19.41 14.90 -2.24
CA ILE A 296 19.15 15.99 -3.19
C ILE A 296 20.44 16.80 -3.33
N SER A 297 20.96 16.89 -4.56
CA SER A 297 22.14 17.70 -4.84
C SER A 297 21.75 19.16 -5.12
N LEU A 298 22.46 20.11 -4.51
CA LEU A 298 22.41 21.53 -4.85
C LEU A 298 23.38 21.91 -5.99
N GLY A 299 24.09 20.94 -6.58
CA GLY A 299 25.14 21.22 -7.56
C GLY A 299 26.39 21.80 -6.90
N PRO A 300 27.13 22.75 -7.52
CA PRO A 300 28.47 23.18 -7.08
C PRO A 300 28.49 24.10 -5.84
N VAL A 301 27.62 23.86 -4.85
CA VAL A 301 27.47 24.60 -3.59
C VAL A 301 28.39 24.02 -2.50
N GLY A 302 28.97 24.88 -1.65
CA GLY A 302 29.82 24.50 -0.51
C GLY A 302 29.04 24.37 0.81
N HIS A 303 29.75 24.25 1.95
CA HIS A 303 29.10 24.08 3.26
C HIS A 303 28.66 25.41 3.90
N ASN A 304 29.56 26.40 4.02
CA ASN A 304 29.37 27.60 4.84
C ASN A 304 29.51 28.92 4.06
N ALA A 305 29.02 30.00 4.66
CA ALA A 305 29.22 31.40 4.25
C ALA A 305 28.72 31.70 2.82
N ALA A 306 29.29 32.72 2.16
CA ALA A 306 28.85 33.19 0.84
C ALA A 306 28.79 32.12 -0.25
N ASN A 307 29.54 31.02 -0.12
CA ASN A 307 29.55 29.90 -1.06
C ASN A 307 28.66 28.72 -0.63
N GLY A 308 28.01 28.80 0.53
CA GLY A 308 27.12 27.78 1.09
C GLY A 308 25.67 27.92 0.61
N PRO A 309 24.73 27.16 1.19
CA PRO A 309 23.32 27.17 0.80
C PRO A 309 22.63 28.54 0.98
N TYR A 310 23.08 29.35 1.94
CA TYR A 310 22.56 30.70 2.21
C TYR A 310 23.22 31.79 1.35
N GLY A 311 24.01 31.42 0.33
CA GLY A 311 24.71 32.38 -0.52
C GLY A 311 23.76 33.23 -1.36
N ALA A 312 23.50 34.47 -0.91
CA ALA A 312 22.64 35.43 -1.62
C ALA A 312 23.31 36.01 -2.89
N GLU A 313 24.65 36.03 -2.95
CA GLU A 313 25.41 36.59 -4.09
C GLU A 313 26.00 35.52 -5.01
N ALA A 314 26.36 34.34 -4.46
CA ALA A 314 26.93 33.25 -5.24
C ALA A 314 25.89 32.67 -6.20
N ARG A 315 26.29 32.49 -7.46
CA ARG A 315 25.38 32.05 -8.54
C ARG A 315 25.75 30.68 -9.08
N LEU A 316 24.71 29.94 -9.41
CA LEU A 316 24.79 28.70 -10.17
C LEU A 316 25.02 28.98 -11.66
N PRO A 317 25.43 27.96 -12.45
CA PRO A 317 25.57 28.09 -13.90
C PRO A 317 24.31 28.55 -14.64
N ASP A 318 23.12 28.34 -14.06
CA ASP A 318 21.83 28.75 -14.62
C ASP A 318 21.43 30.19 -14.25
N GLY A 319 22.25 30.90 -13.48
CA GLY A 319 22.04 32.31 -13.09
C GLY A 319 21.30 32.52 -11.77
N ARG A 320 20.66 31.49 -11.20
CA ARG A 320 20.02 31.57 -9.87
C ARG A 320 21.09 31.74 -8.78
N THR A 321 20.73 32.40 -7.69
CA THR A 321 21.59 32.43 -6.49
C THR A 321 21.50 31.10 -5.73
N HIS A 322 22.50 30.77 -4.92
CA HIS A 322 22.44 29.57 -4.07
C HIS A 322 21.25 29.62 -3.11
N LEU A 323 20.96 30.81 -2.56
CA LEU A 323 19.80 31.04 -1.71
C LEU A 323 18.48 30.76 -2.44
N GLN A 324 18.29 31.32 -3.64
CA GLN A 324 17.09 31.12 -4.45
C GLN A 324 16.83 29.63 -4.73
N GLN A 325 17.86 28.89 -5.13
CA GLN A 325 17.75 27.44 -5.34
C GLN A 325 17.38 26.72 -4.05
N THR A 326 18.00 27.08 -2.93
CA THR A 326 17.74 26.45 -1.63
C THR A 326 16.29 26.67 -1.18
N VAL A 327 15.78 27.89 -1.32
CA VAL A 327 14.37 28.23 -1.02
C VAL A 327 13.41 27.46 -1.93
N GLU A 328 13.68 27.40 -3.24
CA GLU A 328 12.85 26.67 -4.20
C GLU A 328 12.78 25.16 -3.90
N VAL A 329 13.91 24.55 -3.57
CA VAL A 329 13.98 23.12 -3.23
C VAL A 329 13.21 22.84 -1.93
N ILE A 330 13.45 23.62 -0.88
CA ILE A 330 12.84 23.40 0.45
C ILE A 330 11.34 23.72 0.40
N SER A 331 10.92 24.81 -0.22
CA SER A 331 9.51 25.17 -0.34
C SER A 331 8.73 24.13 -1.16
N GLY A 332 9.33 23.60 -2.24
CA GLY A 332 8.76 22.50 -3.00
C GLY A 332 8.59 21.22 -2.17
N ILE A 333 9.55 20.89 -1.30
CA ILE A 333 9.44 19.74 -0.37
C ILE A 333 8.33 19.98 0.65
N LEU A 334 8.30 21.16 1.29
CA LEU A 334 7.32 21.48 2.33
C LEU A 334 5.89 21.47 1.79
N GLN A 335 5.69 21.92 0.54
CA GLN A 335 4.40 21.95 -0.15
C GLN A 335 4.03 20.61 -0.82
N GLY A 336 4.96 19.65 -0.93
CA GLY A 336 4.75 18.38 -1.62
C GLY A 336 4.73 18.48 -3.15
N SER A 337 5.31 19.54 -3.73
CA SER A 337 5.32 19.85 -5.18
C SER A 337 6.70 19.71 -5.83
N SER A 338 7.72 19.29 -5.08
CA SER A 338 9.11 19.25 -5.56
C SER A 338 9.28 18.31 -6.76
N SER A 339 9.61 18.88 -7.93
CA SER A 339 10.05 18.17 -9.14
C SER A 339 11.50 17.69 -9.06
N VAL A 340 12.19 17.95 -7.94
CA VAL A 340 13.63 17.70 -7.74
C VAL A 340 13.89 16.23 -7.36
N VAL A 341 12.84 15.46 -7.07
CA VAL A 341 12.89 13.99 -7.01
C VAL A 341 12.50 13.46 -8.40
N SER A 342 13.41 12.71 -9.03
CA SER A 342 13.26 12.34 -10.43
C SER A 342 11.97 11.55 -10.65
N THR A 343 11.07 12.07 -11.48
CA THR A 343 10.02 11.24 -12.10
C THR A 343 10.71 10.26 -13.03
N ALA A 344 11.04 9.07 -12.53
CA ALA A 344 11.54 7.98 -13.34
C ALA A 344 10.43 7.58 -14.33
N ARG A 345 10.45 8.18 -15.52
CA ARG A 345 9.51 7.82 -16.60
C ARG A 345 9.83 6.40 -17.06
N ALA A 346 8.81 5.56 -17.20
CA ALA A 346 8.99 4.18 -17.63
C ALA A 346 9.78 4.13 -18.95
N ALA A 347 10.88 3.36 -18.97
CA ALA A 347 11.70 3.21 -20.16
C ALA A 347 11.11 2.17 -21.13
N THR A 348 10.29 1.26 -20.61
CA THR A 348 9.57 0.23 -21.38
C THR A 348 8.08 0.29 -21.04
N PRO A 349 7.18 0.35 -22.04
CA PRO A 349 5.75 0.39 -21.77
C PRO A 349 5.23 -0.95 -21.25
N GLY A 350 4.50 -0.92 -20.13
CA GLY A 350 3.79 -2.08 -19.59
C GLY A 350 2.58 -2.49 -20.43
N ASN A 351 1.97 -3.64 -20.12
CA ASN A 351 0.74 -4.10 -20.76
C ASN A 351 -0.41 -3.10 -20.52
N TYR A 352 -0.52 -2.53 -19.33
CA TYR A 352 -1.50 -1.50 -18.99
C TYR A 352 -1.50 -0.33 -19.99
N GLU A 353 -0.32 0.22 -20.32
CA GLU A 353 -0.20 1.33 -21.26
C GLU A 353 -0.66 0.94 -22.68
N VAL A 354 -0.42 -0.32 -23.08
CA VAL A 354 -0.92 -0.87 -24.35
C VAL A 354 -2.44 -1.03 -24.31
N TYR A 355 -3.01 -1.50 -23.19
CA TYR A 355 -4.44 -1.68 -23.03
C TYR A 355 -5.19 -0.34 -23.12
N GLN A 356 -4.62 0.72 -22.54
CA GLN A 356 -5.18 2.07 -22.59
C GLN A 356 -5.28 2.65 -24.01
N GLN A 357 -4.50 2.14 -24.98
CA GLN A 357 -4.60 2.60 -26.36
C GLN A 357 -5.95 2.24 -26.99
N ALA A 358 -6.57 1.13 -26.57
CA ALA A 358 -7.89 0.75 -27.06
C ALA A 358 -8.99 1.54 -26.34
N ALA A 359 -9.82 2.27 -27.09
CA ALA A 359 -10.82 3.18 -26.53
C ALA A 359 -11.82 2.48 -25.59
N PHE A 360 -12.23 1.25 -25.89
CA PHE A 360 -13.19 0.50 -25.06
C PHE A 360 -12.67 0.12 -23.65
N ASN A 361 -11.36 0.28 -23.38
CA ASN A 361 -10.78 0.10 -22.05
C ASN A 361 -10.82 1.39 -21.20
N ARG A 362 -11.23 2.52 -21.81
CA ARG A 362 -11.27 3.83 -21.17
C ARG A 362 -12.71 4.18 -20.74
N PRO A 363 -12.93 4.72 -19.53
CA PRO A 363 -14.27 5.05 -19.05
C PRO A 363 -15.06 5.99 -19.96
N GLU A 364 -14.40 6.97 -20.58
CA GLU A 364 -15.04 7.97 -21.46
C GLU A 364 -15.65 7.39 -22.75
N PHE A 365 -15.32 6.14 -23.10
CA PHE A 365 -15.92 5.45 -24.23
C PHE A 365 -17.41 5.11 -24.00
N TYR A 366 -17.86 5.08 -22.74
CA TYR A 366 -19.21 4.68 -22.35
C TYR A 366 -20.01 5.88 -21.81
N PRO A 367 -20.91 6.51 -22.60
CA PRO A 367 -21.67 7.66 -22.14
C PRO A 367 -22.56 7.35 -20.93
N LEU A 368 -22.56 8.24 -19.96
CA LEU A 368 -23.31 8.03 -18.71
C LEU A 368 -24.81 8.27 -18.84
N ASN A 369 -25.23 9.17 -19.74
CA ASN A 369 -26.64 9.47 -20.02
C ASN A 369 -27.26 8.44 -21.00
N GLN A 370 -27.28 7.17 -20.60
CA GLN A 370 -27.84 6.07 -21.36
C GLN A 370 -28.48 5.03 -20.45
N THR A 371 -29.54 4.41 -20.92
CA THR A 371 -30.25 3.33 -20.23
C THR A 371 -30.23 2.03 -21.04
N VAL A 372 -30.47 0.93 -20.33
CA VAL A 372 -30.66 -0.41 -20.88
C VAL A 372 -32.10 -0.86 -20.64
N ASP A 373 -32.56 -1.85 -21.40
CA ASP A 373 -33.85 -2.48 -21.17
C ASP A 373 -33.79 -3.30 -19.87
N SER A 374 -34.56 -2.92 -18.86
CA SER A 374 -34.55 -3.54 -17.53
C SER A 374 -35.07 -4.97 -17.52
N ASP A 375 -35.80 -5.38 -18.57
CA ASP A 375 -36.27 -6.76 -18.71
C ASP A 375 -35.15 -7.69 -19.21
N ARG A 376 -34.10 -7.12 -19.80
CA ARG A 376 -32.96 -7.87 -20.39
C ARG A 376 -31.66 -7.72 -19.60
N TYR A 377 -31.48 -6.57 -18.96
CA TYR A 377 -30.26 -6.20 -18.29
C TYR A 377 -30.49 -5.87 -16.81
N GLN A 378 -29.51 -6.21 -15.99
CA GLN A 378 -29.46 -5.86 -14.58
C GLN A 378 -28.25 -4.98 -14.30
N ALA A 379 -28.41 -3.99 -13.42
CA ALA A 379 -27.28 -3.25 -12.88
C ALA A 379 -26.44 -4.17 -11.98
N ILE A 380 -25.11 -4.03 -12.02
CA ILE A 380 -24.21 -4.89 -11.24
C ILE A 380 -24.35 -4.61 -9.73
N ALA A 381 -24.56 -3.34 -9.35
CA ALA A 381 -24.74 -2.91 -7.98
C ALA A 381 -25.58 -1.62 -7.91
N PRO A 382 -26.18 -1.29 -6.74
CA PRO A 382 -26.96 -0.07 -6.58
C PRO A 382 -26.15 1.20 -6.87
N TRP A 383 -24.92 1.27 -6.34
CA TRP A 383 -23.97 2.35 -6.59
C TRP A 383 -22.78 1.85 -7.39
N ILE A 384 -22.56 2.46 -8.55
CA ILE A 384 -21.40 2.20 -9.41
C ILE A 384 -20.78 3.55 -9.77
N GLY A 385 -19.46 3.63 -9.77
CA GLY A 385 -18.78 4.84 -10.20
C GLY A 385 -17.29 4.68 -10.38
N ARG A 386 -16.68 5.74 -10.90
CA ARG A 386 -15.25 5.86 -11.12
C ARG A 386 -14.61 6.62 -9.97
N LEU A 387 -13.56 6.04 -9.40
CA LEU A 387 -12.73 6.74 -8.42
C LEU A 387 -11.81 7.72 -9.15
N ILE A 388 -11.77 8.96 -8.66
CA ILE A 388 -10.90 10.02 -9.14
C ILE A 388 -10.05 10.49 -7.97
N LEU A 389 -8.73 10.43 -8.13
CA LEU A 389 -7.80 10.92 -7.13
C LEU A 389 -7.88 12.46 -7.05
N PRO A 390 -8.10 13.06 -5.86
CA PRO A 390 -8.14 14.52 -5.73
C PRO A 390 -6.77 15.13 -6.02
N SER A 391 -6.72 16.40 -6.40
CA SER A 391 -5.47 17.15 -6.38
C SER A 391 -4.98 17.34 -4.93
N LEU A 392 -3.68 17.65 -4.77
CA LEU A 392 -3.09 17.92 -3.45
C LEU A 392 -3.82 19.03 -2.67
N GLN A 393 -4.40 20.02 -3.36
CA GLN A 393 -5.16 21.10 -2.72
C GLN A 393 -6.54 20.63 -2.26
N GLU A 394 -7.28 19.94 -3.12
CA GLU A 394 -8.62 19.44 -2.82
C GLU A 394 -8.61 18.43 -1.66
N ARG A 395 -7.56 17.61 -1.59
CA ARG A 395 -7.38 16.55 -0.59
C ARG A 395 -7.64 16.99 0.85
N TYR A 396 -7.15 18.17 1.25
CA TYR A 396 -7.24 18.65 2.64
C TYR A 396 -8.68 18.99 3.05
N THR A 397 -9.50 19.44 2.09
CA THR A 397 -10.91 19.78 2.32
C THR A 397 -11.82 18.58 2.13
N LEU A 398 -11.53 17.74 1.12
CA LEU A 398 -12.33 16.57 0.76
C LEU A 398 -12.25 15.45 1.80
N ARG A 399 -11.05 15.16 2.32
CA ARG A 399 -10.78 14.02 3.23
C ARG A 399 -11.38 12.70 2.72
N GLY A 400 -11.09 12.39 1.46
CA GLY A 400 -11.62 11.24 0.73
C GLY A 400 -11.18 11.31 -0.74
N VAL A 401 -11.94 10.68 -1.63
CA VAL A 401 -11.71 10.74 -3.08
C VAL A 401 -12.95 11.24 -3.80
N TRP A 402 -12.78 11.67 -5.05
CA TRP A 402 -13.91 12.01 -5.90
C TRP A 402 -14.54 10.73 -6.48
N PHE A 403 -15.86 10.71 -6.58
CA PHE A 403 -16.63 9.60 -7.13
C PHE A 403 -17.55 10.11 -8.24
N GLU A 404 -17.22 9.76 -9.49
CA GLU A 404 -18.09 10.03 -10.63
C GLU A 404 -19.17 8.96 -10.69
N VAL A 405 -20.42 9.35 -10.44
CA VAL A 405 -21.54 8.43 -10.32
C VAL A 405 -21.94 7.90 -11.69
N HIS A 406 -21.83 6.59 -11.90
CA HIS A 406 -22.17 5.91 -13.15
C HIS A 406 -23.53 5.22 -13.09
N HIS A 407 -23.93 4.80 -11.89
CA HIS A 407 -25.24 4.26 -11.57
C HIS A 407 -25.55 4.58 -10.09
N ALA A 408 -26.82 4.86 -9.80
CA ALA A 408 -27.30 5.16 -8.45
C ALA A 408 -28.70 4.56 -8.24
N PRO A 409 -29.13 4.34 -6.98
CA PRO A 409 -30.50 3.99 -6.64
C PRO A 409 -31.51 4.99 -7.20
N THR A 410 -32.78 4.57 -7.36
CA THR A 410 -33.85 5.38 -7.96
C THR A 410 -33.99 6.78 -7.35
N GLU A 411 -33.82 6.90 -6.04
CA GLU A 411 -33.84 8.16 -5.29
C GLU A 411 -32.72 9.15 -5.66
N TYR A 412 -31.57 8.66 -6.12
CA TYR A 412 -30.37 9.45 -6.43
C TYR A 412 -29.97 9.43 -7.90
N GLN A 413 -30.85 9.03 -8.82
CA GLN A 413 -30.56 8.98 -10.25
C GLN A 413 -30.11 10.33 -10.85
N HIS A 414 -30.55 11.45 -10.24
CA HIS A 414 -30.14 12.80 -10.64
C HIS A 414 -28.63 13.06 -10.43
N LEU A 415 -27.93 12.21 -9.66
CA LEU A 415 -26.49 12.27 -9.46
C LEU A 415 -25.70 11.57 -10.57
N ILE A 416 -26.33 10.79 -11.45
CA ILE A 416 -25.61 10.10 -12.54
C ILE A 416 -24.91 11.14 -13.44
N GLY A 417 -23.61 10.94 -13.66
CA GLY A 417 -22.74 11.87 -14.38
C GLY A 417 -22.22 13.05 -13.54
N LYS A 418 -22.58 13.13 -12.26
CA LYS A 418 -22.00 14.10 -11.31
C LYS A 418 -20.81 13.49 -10.59
N VAL A 419 -19.91 14.36 -10.15
CA VAL A 419 -18.81 14.02 -9.27
C VAL A 419 -19.20 14.44 -7.86
N VAL A 420 -19.14 13.49 -6.92
CA VAL A 420 -19.47 13.69 -5.50
C VAL A 420 -18.31 13.23 -4.63
N PRO A 421 -18.08 13.83 -3.44
CA PRO A 421 -17.16 13.28 -2.45
C PRO A 421 -17.55 11.86 -2.01
N LEU A 422 -16.57 10.97 -1.98
CA LEU A 422 -16.66 9.66 -1.35
C LEU A 422 -15.65 9.60 -0.19
N CYS A 423 -16.17 9.43 1.02
CA CYS A 423 -15.40 9.48 2.25
C CYS A 423 -15.62 8.22 3.10
N TRP A 424 -14.72 8.00 4.06
CA TRP A 424 -14.94 6.99 5.09
C TRP A 424 -16.03 7.42 6.07
N SER A 425 -16.81 6.46 6.59
CA SER A 425 -17.73 6.69 7.69
C SER A 425 -16.98 7.11 8.96
N THR A 426 -17.60 7.95 9.78
CA THR A 426 -17.02 8.49 11.02
C THR A 426 -17.13 7.53 12.20
N ASP A 427 -17.70 6.34 12.02
CA ASP A 427 -17.80 5.34 13.08
C ASP A 427 -16.41 4.87 13.55
N SER A 428 -16.32 4.49 14.84
CA SER A 428 -15.04 4.17 15.47
C SER A 428 -14.30 2.96 14.87
N THR A 429 -15.02 2.02 14.27
CA THR A 429 -14.43 0.82 13.67
C THR A 429 -13.78 1.17 12.34
N THR A 430 -14.48 1.92 11.48
CA THR A 430 -13.95 2.41 10.21
C THR A 430 -12.77 3.35 10.44
N GLN A 431 -12.87 4.29 11.38
CA GLN A 431 -11.76 5.22 11.68
C GLN A 431 -10.51 4.50 12.20
N ARG A 432 -10.67 3.39 12.95
CA ARG A 432 -9.54 2.55 13.37
C ARG A 432 -8.89 1.85 12.18
N PHE A 433 -9.69 1.32 11.25
CA PHE A 433 -9.20 0.72 10.01
C PHE A 433 -8.38 1.72 9.19
N VAL A 434 -8.97 2.88 8.90
CA VAL A 434 -8.33 3.97 8.14
C VAL A 434 -7.00 4.36 8.79
N LYS A 435 -7.00 4.63 10.10
CA LYS A 435 -5.79 4.99 10.85
C LYS A 435 -4.71 3.91 10.82
N THR A 436 -5.09 2.62 10.84
CA THR A 436 -4.14 1.49 10.84
C THR A 436 -3.41 1.37 9.50
N VAL A 437 -4.09 1.69 8.41
CA VAL A 437 -3.61 1.49 7.04
C VAL A 437 -2.96 2.74 6.46
N THR A 438 -3.33 3.93 6.95
CA THR A 438 -2.82 5.21 6.46
C THR A 438 -1.29 5.30 6.59
N LYS A 439 -0.60 5.62 5.49
CA LYS A 439 0.88 5.71 5.43
C LYS A 439 1.35 6.88 4.58
N ALA A 440 2.53 7.41 4.88
CA ALA A 440 3.27 8.20 3.89
C ALA A 440 3.75 7.28 2.76
N VAL A 441 3.76 7.79 1.52
CA VAL A 441 4.24 7.05 0.34
C VAL A 441 5.46 7.75 -0.23
N HIS A 442 6.58 7.04 -0.25
CA HIS A 442 7.85 7.48 -0.84
C HIS A 442 8.46 6.31 -1.58
N PHE A 443 8.74 6.51 -2.86
CA PHE A 443 9.27 5.43 -3.68
C PHE A 443 10.68 5.04 -3.21
N SER A 444 10.89 3.75 -3.00
CA SER A 444 12.23 3.18 -2.87
C SER A 444 12.95 3.17 -4.21
N GLN A 445 14.28 3.01 -4.19
CA GLN A 445 15.04 2.87 -5.43
C GLN A 445 14.55 1.67 -6.26
N GLU A 446 14.12 0.59 -5.59
CA GLU A 446 13.56 -0.59 -6.25
C GLU A 446 12.19 -0.30 -6.88
N ALA A 447 11.37 0.56 -6.29
CA ALA A 447 10.11 1.03 -6.90
C ALA A 447 10.38 1.83 -8.17
N GLU A 448 11.34 2.75 -8.13
CA GLU A 448 11.75 3.51 -9.32
C GLU A 448 12.33 2.58 -10.41
N ASP A 449 13.17 1.61 -10.04
CA ASP A 449 13.78 0.70 -11.00
C ASP A 449 12.77 -0.29 -11.60
N SER A 450 11.80 -0.76 -10.81
CA SER A 450 10.71 -1.59 -11.28
C SER A 450 9.75 -0.82 -12.19
N GLN A 451 9.45 0.43 -11.85
CA GLN A 451 8.68 1.34 -12.72
C GLN A 451 9.39 1.57 -14.06
N ARG A 452 10.71 1.73 -14.08
CA ARG A 452 11.50 1.82 -15.33
C ARG A 452 11.35 0.59 -16.22
N GLN A 453 11.07 -0.58 -15.65
CA GLN A 453 10.83 -1.84 -16.36
C GLN A 453 9.37 -2.00 -16.86
N GLY A 454 8.52 -1.00 -16.65
CA GLY A 454 7.12 -1.00 -17.10
C GLY A 454 6.12 -1.59 -16.12
N VAL A 455 6.55 -1.89 -14.88
CA VAL A 455 5.64 -2.26 -13.79
C VAL A 455 4.86 -1.02 -13.36
N ILE A 456 3.55 -1.17 -13.18
CA ILE A 456 2.68 -0.08 -12.76
C ILE A 456 2.78 0.08 -11.24
N HIS A 457 3.11 1.29 -10.81
CA HIS A 457 3.20 1.72 -9.40
C HIS A 457 2.26 2.92 -9.16
N PRO A 458 1.86 3.21 -7.91
CA PRO A 458 1.01 4.36 -7.56
C PRO A 458 1.80 5.67 -7.58
N ASP A 459 2.34 6.03 -8.74
CA ASP A 459 3.24 7.17 -8.95
C ASP A 459 2.59 8.51 -8.62
N ARG A 460 1.28 8.63 -8.86
CA ARG A 460 0.47 9.79 -8.47
C ARG A 460 0.41 10.04 -6.95
N LEU A 461 0.74 9.02 -6.15
CA LEU A 461 0.80 9.08 -4.69
C LEU A 461 2.22 9.24 -4.15
N ASN A 462 3.25 9.23 -5.01
CA ASN A 462 4.62 9.39 -4.55
C ASN A 462 4.80 10.76 -3.86
N HIS A 463 5.44 10.75 -2.69
CA HIS A 463 5.61 11.87 -1.76
C HIS A 463 4.36 12.35 -1.03
N TRP A 464 3.21 11.70 -1.21
CA TRP A 464 2.02 12.02 -0.42
C TRP A 464 2.18 11.54 1.02
N GLN A 465 1.93 12.45 1.97
CA GLN A 465 1.83 12.12 3.39
C GLN A 465 0.42 11.57 3.69
N GLN A 466 0.28 10.66 4.65
CA GLN A 466 -1.04 10.20 5.14
C GLN A 466 -1.98 9.64 4.07
N VAL A 467 -1.47 8.91 3.06
CA VAL A 467 -2.29 8.24 2.05
C VAL A 467 -3.20 7.21 2.72
N ASP A 468 -4.51 7.42 2.63
CA ASP A 468 -5.52 6.51 3.18
C ASP A 468 -5.85 5.35 2.22
N PRO A 469 -6.61 4.32 2.66
CA PRO A 469 -6.92 3.17 1.80
C PRO A 469 -7.72 3.51 0.53
N LEU A 470 -8.58 4.52 0.57
CA LEU A 470 -9.40 4.94 -0.57
C LEU A 470 -8.57 5.74 -1.58
N GLU A 471 -7.73 6.65 -1.08
CA GLU A 471 -6.73 7.36 -1.88
C GLU A 471 -5.75 6.38 -2.55
N SER A 472 -5.32 5.35 -1.80
CA SER A 472 -4.47 4.31 -2.35
C SER A 472 -5.13 3.60 -3.54
N LEU A 473 -6.43 3.32 -3.47
CA LEU A 473 -7.18 2.66 -4.55
C LEU A 473 -7.35 3.57 -5.76
N ALA A 474 -7.76 4.82 -5.54
CA ALA A 474 -7.95 5.80 -6.59
C ALA A 474 -6.64 6.12 -7.32
N GLY A 475 -5.53 6.23 -6.58
CA GLY A 475 -4.19 6.55 -7.06
C GLY A 475 -3.35 5.34 -7.51
N ALA A 476 -3.92 4.13 -7.53
CA ALA A 476 -3.17 2.88 -7.75
C ALA A 476 -2.56 2.72 -9.15
N ARG A 477 -3.09 3.46 -10.13
CA ARG A 477 -2.71 3.42 -11.55
C ARG A 477 -2.33 4.82 -12.03
N PRO A 478 -1.76 4.99 -13.24
CA PRO A 478 -1.49 6.31 -13.81
C PRO A 478 -2.73 7.14 -14.19
N ASN A 479 -3.88 6.49 -14.45
CA ASN A 479 -5.11 7.17 -14.86
C ASN A 479 -6.25 6.89 -13.86
N ASP A 480 -7.22 7.79 -13.77
CA ASP A 480 -8.48 7.60 -13.03
C ASP A 480 -9.43 6.68 -13.82
N ASP A 481 -9.16 5.38 -13.79
CA ASP A 481 -9.90 4.34 -14.54
C ASP A 481 -10.40 3.18 -13.66
N VAL A 482 -10.36 3.36 -12.34
CA VAL A 482 -10.81 2.35 -11.37
C VAL A 482 -12.32 2.48 -11.20
N ILE A 483 -13.06 1.54 -11.79
CA ILE A 483 -14.51 1.42 -11.64
C ILE A 483 -14.83 0.50 -10.47
N VAL A 484 -15.69 0.97 -9.57
CA VAL A 484 -16.06 0.25 -8.36
C VAL A 484 -17.56 0.20 -8.15
N ALA A 485 -18.01 -0.88 -7.51
CA ALA A 485 -19.30 -0.98 -6.85
C ALA A 485 -19.15 -0.69 -5.35
N LEU A 486 -20.12 0.05 -4.80
CA LEU A 486 -20.27 0.20 -3.35
C LEU A 486 -21.35 -0.80 -2.91
N THR A 487 -20.92 -1.98 -2.46
CA THR A 487 -21.80 -3.13 -2.18
C THR A 487 -22.33 -3.19 -0.76
N ASP A 488 -21.67 -2.49 0.16
CA ASP A 488 -22.06 -2.39 1.56
C ASP A 488 -22.91 -1.12 1.79
N LEU A 489 -23.25 -0.82 3.05
CA LEU A 489 -24.04 0.37 3.40
C LEU A 489 -23.36 1.66 2.91
N VAL A 490 -24.09 2.43 2.09
CA VAL A 490 -23.69 3.78 1.65
C VAL A 490 -24.59 4.79 2.34
N GLU A 491 -24.00 5.61 3.21
CA GLU A 491 -24.71 6.74 3.83
C GLU A 491 -24.60 7.95 2.90
N VAL A 492 -25.75 8.51 2.52
CA VAL A 492 -25.81 9.73 1.71
C VAL A 492 -26.11 10.91 2.63
N GLN A 493 -25.22 11.90 2.63
CA GLN A 493 -25.33 13.09 3.46
C GLN A 493 -25.48 14.33 2.57
N GLU A 494 -26.53 15.12 2.79
CA GLU A 494 -26.67 16.43 2.17
C GLU A 494 -25.77 17.46 2.87
N ILE A 495 -25.05 18.26 2.08
CA ILE A 495 -24.18 19.35 2.55
C ILE A 495 -24.59 20.67 1.93
N GLU A 496 -24.41 21.78 2.65
CA GLU A 496 -24.67 23.12 2.12
C GLU A 496 -23.75 23.39 0.91
N ALA A 497 -24.32 23.61 -0.26
CA ALA A 497 -23.55 23.94 -1.45
C ALA A 497 -22.90 25.33 -1.28
N HIS A 498 -21.57 25.37 -1.14
CA HIS A 498 -20.83 26.62 -1.02
C HIS A 498 -20.59 27.32 -2.37
N SER A 499 -20.95 26.69 -3.49
CA SER A 499 -20.94 27.28 -4.84
C SER A 499 -22.00 26.66 -5.76
N GLN A 500 -22.37 27.34 -6.85
CA GLN A 500 -23.40 26.88 -7.80
C GLN A 500 -23.02 25.58 -8.55
N ASP A 501 -21.73 25.22 -8.59
CA ASP A 501 -21.23 24.03 -9.29
C ASP A 501 -20.99 22.83 -8.35
N GLN A 502 -21.15 22.99 -7.04
CA GLN A 502 -20.88 21.93 -6.06
C GLN A 502 -22.13 21.08 -5.81
N THR A 503 -22.04 19.78 -6.08
CA THR A 503 -23.12 18.83 -5.79
C THR A 503 -23.32 18.73 -4.28
N PRO A 504 -24.53 18.94 -3.73
CA PRO A 504 -24.76 19.05 -2.28
C PRO A 504 -24.81 17.68 -1.58
N TYR A 505 -24.03 16.69 -2.02
CA TYR A 505 -24.09 15.32 -1.51
C TYR A 505 -22.69 14.76 -1.25
N VAL A 506 -22.53 14.06 -0.12
CA VAL A 506 -21.35 13.27 0.23
C VAL A 506 -21.78 11.82 0.44
N LEU A 507 -21.03 10.89 -0.14
CA LEU A 507 -21.21 9.45 0.07
C LEU A 507 -20.23 8.97 1.14
N ARG A 508 -20.70 8.19 2.11
CA ARG A 508 -19.85 7.58 3.14
C ARG A 508 -19.96 6.06 3.11
N ILE A 509 -18.79 5.41 3.19
CA ILE A 509 -18.63 3.95 3.19
C ILE A 509 -17.85 3.47 4.40
N ASN A 510 -18.10 2.24 4.83
CA ASN A 510 -17.43 1.60 5.96
C ASN A 510 -16.53 0.41 5.56
N ARG A 511 -16.52 0.07 4.26
CA ARG A 511 -15.76 -1.03 3.67
C ARG A 511 -15.09 -0.59 2.39
N GLU A 512 -14.02 -1.29 2.04
CA GLU A 512 -13.31 -1.02 0.80
C GLU A 512 -14.18 -1.33 -0.43
N PRO A 513 -14.23 -0.44 -1.45
CA PRO A 513 -15.02 -0.64 -2.66
C PRO A 513 -14.62 -1.91 -3.44
N LEU A 514 -15.60 -2.53 -4.10
CA LEU A 514 -15.39 -3.71 -4.95
C LEU A 514 -15.04 -3.26 -6.37
N GLN A 515 -13.88 -3.63 -6.90
CA GLN A 515 -13.56 -3.36 -8.31
C GLN A 515 -14.38 -4.25 -9.25
N ILE A 516 -15.01 -3.63 -10.25
CA ILE A 516 -15.94 -4.28 -11.19
C ILE A 516 -15.59 -3.96 -12.65
N THR A 517 -16.11 -4.75 -13.58
CA THR A 517 -16.11 -4.46 -15.02
C THR A 517 -17.54 -4.30 -15.52
N GLY A 518 -17.81 -3.19 -16.22
CA GLY A 518 -19.13 -2.86 -16.77
C GLY A 518 -20.04 -2.11 -15.78
N ARG A 519 -21.22 -1.72 -16.26
CA ARG A 519 -22.30 -1.11 -15.45
C ARG A 519 -23.49 -2.07 -15.32
N TYR A 520 -23.74 -2.82 -16.39
CA TYR A 520 -24.85 -3.74 -16.51
C TYR A 520 -24.36 -5.12 -16.94
N TYR A 521 -25.19 -6.14 -16.69
CA TYR A 521 -25.01 -7.47 -17.23
C TYR A 521 -26.33 -8.05 -17.76
N ALA A 522 -26.21 -8.99 -18.69
CA ALA A 522 -27.32 -9.78 -19.22
C ALA A 522 -26.93 -11.25 -19.30
N LEU A 523 -27.92 -12.14 -19.30
CA LEU A 523 -27.75 -13.57 -19.52
C LEU A 523 -28.18 -13.91 -20.94
N VAL A 524 -27.24 -14.35 -21.78
CA VAL A 524 -27.46 -14.51 -23.22
C VAL A 524 -26.93 -15.82 -23.77
N LYS A 525 -27.53 -16.30 -24.87
CA LYS A 525 -26.95 -17.30 -25.77
C LYS A 525 -26.47 -16.61 -27.04
N ILE A 526 -25.23 -16.89 -27.43
CA ILE A 526 -24.62 -16.30 -28.63
C ILE A 526 -25.04 -17.15 -29.82
N LEU A 527 -25.78 -16.57 -30.77
CA LEU A 527 -26.37 -17.33 -31.88
C LEU A 527 -25.39 -17.45 -33.05
N GLN A 528 -24.90 -16.30 -33.51
CA GLN A 528 -24.00 -16.22 -34.66
C GLN A 528 -23.26 -14.89 -34.70
N VAL A 529 -22.22 -14.83 -35.51
CA VAL A 529 -21.60 -13.56 -35.90
C VAL A 529 -22.59 -12.76 -36.73
N ALA A 530 -22.80 -11.50 -36.36
CA ALA A 530 -23.59 -10.59 -37.17
C ALA A 530 -22.71 -10.07 -38.32
N GLU A 531 -22.95 -10.56 -39.54
CA GLU A 531 -22.43 -9.92 -40.75
C GLU A 531 -23.20 -8.61 -40.94
N ILE A 532 -22.60 -7.48 -40.55
CA ILE A 532 -23.08 -6.22 -41.11
C ILE A 532 -22.65 -6.22 -42.58
N GLN A 533 -23.61 -6.42 -43.48
CA GLN A 533 -23.43 -6.03 -44.87
C GLN A 533 -23.03 -4.55 -44.88
N ALA A 534 -21.78 -4.30 -45.29
CA ALA A 534 -21.22 -2.96 -45.46
C ALA A 534 -21.88 -2.22 -46.65
N GLN A 535 -23.21 -2.06 -46.60
CA GLN A 535 -24.02 -1.42 -47.63
C GLN A 535 -24.74 -0.15 -47.14
N ALA A 536 -24.81 0.11 -45.83
CA ALA A 536 -25.46 1.33 -45.33
C ALA A 536 -24.54 2.57 -45.22
N ALA A 537 -23.22 2.43 -45.46
CA ALA A 537 -22.29 3.57 -45.42
C ALA A 537 -22.02 4.22 -46.80
N THR A 538 -22.49 3.60 -47.90
CA THR A 538 -22.17 4.05 -49.27
C THR A 538 -23.28 4.91 -49.89
N GLU A 539 -24.50 4.93 -49.32
CA GLU A 539 -25.63 5.69 -49.89
C GLU A 539 -25.77 7.13 -49.37
N THR A 540 -25.04 7.51 -48.31
CA THR A 540 -25.08 8.88 -47.76
C THR A 540 -23.89 9.76 -48.18
N LEU A 541 -22.97 9.25 -49.01
CA LEU A 541 -21.77 9.97 -49.47
C LEU A 541 -21.87 10.54 -50.90
N THR A 542 -23.01 10.42 -51.58
CA THR A 542 -23.22 10.94 -52.96
C THR A 542 -24.23 12.09 -53.06
N ALA A 543 -24.50 12.82 -51.97
CA ALA A 543 -25.33 14.01 -52.04
C ALA A 543 -24.93 15.07 -51.00
N THR A 544 -23.80 15.74 -51.22
CA THR A 544 -23.64 17.21 -51.05
C THR A 544 -22.17 17.58 -51.24
N GLU A 545 -21.81 18.06 -52.43
CA GLU A 545 -20.59 18.83 -52.64
C GLU A 545 -20.78 20.26 -52.11
N SER A 546 -19.96 20.70 -51.16
CA SER A 546 -19.64 22.11 -50.92
C SER A 546 -18.31 22.22 -50.15
N PRO A 547 -17.29 22.93 -50.66
CA PRO A 547 -15.94 22.92 -50.09
C PRO A 547 -15.65 24.20 -49.29
N SER A 548 -15.56 24.12 -47.95
CA SER A 548 -14.78 25.07 -47.13
C SER A 548 -14.86 24.81 -45.62
N ALA A 549 -13.80 24.18 -45.06
CA ALA A 549 -13.17 24.47 -43.74
C ALA A 549 -12.31 23.26 -43.30
N PRO A 550 -11.08 23.47 -42.78
CA PRO A 550 -10.22 22.38 -42.32
C PRO A 550 -10.61 21.98 -40.88
N THR A 551 -11.49 20.99 -40.75
CA THR A 551 -11.75 20.34 -39.47
C THR A 551 -10.71 19.26 -39.24
N LEU A 552 -10.01 19.31 -38.10
CA LEU A 552 -9.28 18.18 -37.51
C LEU A 552 -10.29 17.09 -37.11
N ALA A 553 -10.86 16.41 -38.10
CA ALA A 553 -11.60 15.18 -37.91
C ALA A 553 -10.57 14.05 -37.82
N ALA A 554 -10.40 13.52 -36.60
CA ALA A 554 -9.72 12.24 -36.42
C ALA A 554 -10.43 11.18 -37.31
N PRO A 555 -9.69 10.30 -38.02
CA PRO A 555 -10.33 9.32 -38.88
C PRO A 555 -11.21 8.40 -38.03
N LEU A 556 -12.46 8.19 -38.48
CA LEU A 556 -13.31 7.08 -38.06
C LEU A 556 -12.64 5.76 -38.48
N THR A 557 -11.63 5.32 -37.73
CA THR A 557 -11.20 3.92 -37.78
C THR A 557 -12.28 3.11 -37.09
N LEU A 558 -13.09 2.42 -37.89
CA LEU A 558 -13.94 1.31 -37.46
C LEU A 558 -13.02 0.30 -36.76
N HIS A 559 -12.82 0.46 -35.44
CA HIS A 559 -12.14 -0.53 -34.62
C HIS A 559 -12.91 -1.84 -34.83
N THR A 560 -12.24 -2.85 -35.35
CA THR A 560 -12.82 -4.13 -35.79
C THR A 560 -13.41 -4.89 -34.60
N SER A 561 -14.58 -4.44 -34.12
CA SER A 561 -15.39 -5.13 -33.14
C SER A 561 -16.15 -6.22 -33.86
N ARG A 562 -16.07 -7.45 -33.35
CA ARG A 562 -16.90 -8.53 -33.87
C ARG A 562 -18.28 -8.37 -33.25
N LEU A 563 -19.28 -8.23 -34.09
CA LEU A 563 -20.67 -8.12 -33.66
C LEU A 563 -21.27 -9.52 -33.61
N PHE A 564 -22.09 -9.76 -32.59
CA PHE A 564 -22.77 -11.02 -32.39
C PHE A 564 -24.26 -10.77 -32.20
N ARG A 565 -25.07 -11.59 -32.87
CA ARG A 565 -26.50 -11.69 -32.59
C ARG A 565 -26.67 -12.63 -31.41
N VAL A 566 -27.39 -12.19 -30.39
CA VAL A 566 -27.64 -12.97 -29.17
C VAL A 566 -29.13 -13.06 -28.88
N ALA A 567 -29.54 -14.12 -28.20
CA ALA A 567 -30.86 -14.25 -27.60
C ALA A 567 -30.74 -14.10 -26.09
N HIS A 568 -31.59 -13.26 -25.50
CA HIS A 568 -31.65 -13.07 -24.05
C HIS A 568 -32.41 -14.23 -23.38
N TYR A 569 -32.05 -14.52 -22.13
CA TYR A 569 -32.75 -15.51 -21.31
C TYR A 569 -34.13 -15.00 -20.92
N ASP A 570 -35.16 -15.81 -21.13
CA ASP A 570 -36.51 -15.55 -20.64
C ASP A 570 -36.75 -16.35 -19.35
N ARG A 571 -36.93 -15.63 -18.24
CA ARG A 571 -37.19 -16.20 -16.92
C ARG A 571 -38.47 -17.03 -16.87
N LEU A 572 -39.49 -16.69 -17.66
CA LEU A 572 -40.78 -17.37 -17.66
C LEU A 572 -40.72 -18.73 -18.35
N THR A 573 -39.96 -18.82 -19.45
CA THR A 573 -39.80 -20.06 -20.22
C THR A 573 -38.61 -20.90 -19.71
N GLY A 574 -37.65 -20.25 -19.06
CA GLY A 574 -36.39 -20.83 -18.65
C GLY A 574 -35.43 -21.10 -19.82
N GLN A 575 -35.66 -20.50 -20.99
CA GLN A 575 -34.93 -20.73 -22.25
C GLN A 575 -34.34 -19.42 -22.82
N PHE A 576 -33.54 -19.54 -23.88
CA PHE A 576 -33.01 -18.39 -24.64
C PHE A 576 -33.90 -18.05 -25.84
N ASP A 577 -35.19 -17.84 -25.57
CA ASP A 577 -36.21 -17.42 -26.53
C ASP A 577 -36.75 -16.00 -26.26
N GLY A 578 -36.08 -15.26 -25.37
CA GLY A 578 -36.32 -13.85 -25.15
C GLY A 578 -35.92 -12.98 -26.35
N GLY A 579 -36.04 -11.67 -26.19
CA GLY A 579 -35.71 -10.72 -27.24
C GLY A 579 -34.27 -10.90 -27.75
N GLU A 580 -34.07 -10.78 -29.06
CA GLU A 580 -32.73 -10.82 -29.64
C GLU A 580 -32.13 -9.43 -29.78
N GLU A 581 -30.80 -9.37 -29.80
CA GLU A 581 -30.04 -8.12 -29.87
C GLU A 581 -28.69 -8.33 -30.57
N ILE A 582 -28.13 -7.27 -31.15
CA ILE A 582 -26.74 -7.25 -31.62
C ILE A 582 -25.88 -6.59 -30.56
N ILE A 583 -24.89 -7.32 -30.07
CA ILE A 583 -23.90 -6.83 -29.10
C ILE A 583 -22.49 -6.88 -29.69
N ALA A 584 -21.61 -6.03 -29.20
CA ALA A 584 -20.25 -5.91 -29.68
C ALA A 584 -19.24 -6.58 -28.75
N PHE A 585 -18.34 -7.36 -29.34
CA PHE A 585 -17.14 -7.85 -28.68
C PHE A 585 -15.92 -7.20 -29.34
N PRO A 586 -15.37 -6.13 -28.74
CA PRO A 586 -14.17 -5.48 -29.25
C PRO A 586 -13.01 -6.46 -29.31
N GLN A 587 -12.14 -6.31 -30.30
CA GLN A 587 -10.86 -7.02 -30.34
C GLN A 587 -9.96 -6.47 -29.24
N VAL A 588 -9.50 -7.36 -28.35
CA VAL A 588 -8.64 -6.98 -27.23
C VAL A 588 -7.21 -6.71 -27.70
N ALA A 589 -6.52 -5.81 -27.00
CA ALA A 589 -5.12 -5.51 -27.27
C ALA A 589 -4.22 -6.69 -26.90
N LEU A 590 -3.19 -6.94 -27.70
CA LEU A 590 -2.23 -8.02 -27.47
C LEU A 590 -1.38 -7.72 -26.22
N ALA A 591 -1.34 -8.66 -25.28
CA ALA A 591 -0.45 -8.59 -24.13
C ALA A 591 0.97 -8.96 -24.57
N LYS A 592 1.76 -7.96 -24.99
CA LYS A 592 3.08 -8.16 -25.60
C LYS A 592 4.02 -8.97 -24.71
N ALA A 593 3.97 -8.77 -23.39
CA ALA A 593 4.80 -9.50 -22.44
C ALA A 593 4.50 -11.01 -22.37
N TYR A 594 3.26 -11.41 -22.68
CA TYR A 594 2.84 -12.81 -22.71
C TYR A 594 2.86 -13.41 -24.12
N GLY A 595 2.88 -12.58 -25.17
CA GLY A 595 2.83 -13.03 -26.56
C GLY A 595 1.47 -13.59 -26.98
N SER A 596 0.39 -13.28 -26.25
CA SER A 596 -0.96 -13.77 -26.51
C SER A 596 -2.02 -12.70 -26.20
N TYR A 597 -3.24 -12.88 -26.74
CA TYR A 597 -4.38 -12.05 -26.40
C TYR A 597 -5.00 -12.53 -25.07
N PRO A 598 -5.32 -11.63 -24.12
CA PRO A 598 -5.92 -12.00 -22.82
C PRO A 598 -7.26 -12.73 -22.93
N SER A 599 -8.00 -12.50 -24.01
CA SER A 599 -9.26 -13.17 -24.33
C SER A 599 -9.41 -13.31 -25.85
N THR A 600 -10.17 -14.31 -26.27
CA THR A 600 -10.60 -14.55 -27.65
C THR A 600 -12.10 -14.81 -27.65
N THR A 601 -12.76 -14.47 -28.75
CA THR A 601 -14.17 -14.81 -29.01
C THR A 601 -14.31 -15.65 -30.27
N HIS A 602 -13.20 -16.21 -30.76
CA HIS A 602 -13.21 -17.08 -31.92
C HIS A 602 -14.06 -18.32 -31.61
N ASP A 603 -15.05 -18.58 -32.46
CA ASP A 603 -15.96 -19.72 -32.34
C ASP A 603 -16.67 -19.85 -30.97
N ILE A 604 -16.84 -18.75 -30.24
CA ILE A 604 -17.52 -18.74 -28.94
C ILE A 604 -18.94 -19.31 -29.04
N GLU A 605 -19.64 -19.03 -30.14
CA GLU A 605 -20.99 -19.52 -30.44
C GLU A 605 -21.06 -21.05 -30.59
N LYS A 606 -19.93 -21.69 -30.90
CA LYS A 606 -19.81 -23.15 -31.11
C LYS A 606 -19.33 -23.88 -29.85
N THR A 607 -19.03 -23.16 -28.77
CA THR A 607 -18.55 -23.78 -27.53
C THR A 607 -19.67 -24.49 -26.78
N LEU A 608 -19.37 -25.59 -26.10
CA LEU A 608 -20.35 -26.33 -25.29
C LEU A 608 -20.99 -25.48 -24.19
N LEU A 609 -20.24 -24.51 -23.66
CA LEU A 609 -20.71 -23.60 -22.61
C LEU A 609 -21.80 -22.65 -23.09
N ASN A 610 -21.81 -22.34 -24.39
CA ASN A 610 -22.82 -21.46 -25.00
C ASN A 610 -24.24 -22.05 -24.93
N GLU A 611 -24.39 -23.37 -24.83
CA GLU A 611 -25.71 -24.01 -24.66
C GLU A 611 -26.39 -23.63 -23.35
N THR A 612 -25.61 -23.43 -22.29
CA THR A 612 -26.11 -22.96 -20.99
C THR A 612 -26.18 -21.44 -20.90
N GLY A 613 -25.55 -20.75 -21.84
CA GLY A 613 -25.44 -19.30 -21.93
C GLY A 613 -24.30 -18.68 -21.13
N TRP A 614 -24.14 -17.38 -21.37
CA TRP A 614 -23.09 -16.54 -20.84
C TRP A 614 -23.70 -15.32 -20.16
N TYR A 615 -23.22 -15.00 -18.96
CA TYR A 615 -23.36 -13.65 -18.43
C TYR A 615 -22.38 -12.74 -19.17
N VAL A 616 -22.91 -11.68 -19.79
CA VAL A 616 -22.12 -10.66 -20.49
C VAL A 616 -22.22 -9.34 -19.71
N TYR A 617 -21.07 -8.77 -19.35
CA TYR A 617 -20.98 -7.54 -18.57
C TYR A 617 -20.43 -6.41 -19.43
N GLY A 618 -20.99 -5.21 -19.29
CA GLY A 618 -20.58 -4.08 -20.10
C GLY A 618 -21.47 -2.85 -19.94
N ALA A 619 -21.44 -2.02 -20.98
CA ALA A 619 -22.27 -0.84 -21.13
C ALA A 619 -22.44 -0.51 -22.61
N LYS A 620 -23.39 0.38 -22.93
CA LYS A 620 -23.58 0.88 -24.28
C LYS A 620 -22.47 1.88 -24.67
N ASP A 621 -22.07 1.84 -25.93
CA ASP A 621 -21.20 2.85 -26.53
C ASP A 621 -22.00 4.10 -26.97
N ALA A 622 -21.32 5.07 -27.57
CA ALA A 622 -21.96 6.28 -28.11
C ALA A 622 -23.01 6.01 -29.21
N ASN A 623 -22.97 4.84 -29.86
CA ASN A 623 -23.94 4.43 -30.89
C ASN A 623 -25.13 3.65 -30.29
N GLY A 624 -25.14 3.42 -28.98
CA GLY A 624 -26.18 2.67 -28.29
C GLY A 624 -26.03 1.14 -28.39
N VAL A 625 -24.90 0.64 -28.92
CA VAL A 625 -24.62 -0.81 -28.99
C VAL A 625 -24.04 -1.27 -27.67
N PHE A 626 -24.56 -2.37 -27.12
CA PHE A 626 -24.00 -2.95 -25.89
C PHE A 626 -22.63 -3.57 -26.16
N VAL A 627 -21.59 -3.08 -25.49
CA VAL A 627 -20.22 -3.53 -25.66
C VAL A 627 -19.82 -4.43 -24.49
N VAL A 628 -19.46 -5.67 -24.81
CA VAL A 628 -19.09 -6.69 -23.83
C VAL A 628 -17.64 -6.54 -23.40
N GLN A 629 -17.47 -6.17 -22.13
CA GLN A 629 -16.18 -5.96 -21.48
C GLN A 629 -15.73 -7.20 -20.68
N ALA A 630 -16.67 -7.95 -20.10
CA ALA A 630 -16.39 -9.20 -19.40
C ALA A 630 -17.43 -10.28 -19.70
N ILE A 631 -17.04 -11.55 -19.55
CA ILE A 631 -17.94 -12.70 -19.72
C ILE A 631 -17.78 -13.71 -18.58
N ALA A 632 -18.85 -14.42 -18.25
CA ALA A 632 -18.82 -15.51 -17.28
C ALA A 632 -19.75 -16.65 -17.73
N PRO A 633 -19.32 -17.92 -17.71
CA PRO A 633 -20.16 -19.05 -18.12
C PRO A 633 -21.22 -19.33 -17.05
N ARG A 634 -22.50 -19.35 -17.42
CA ARG A 634 -23.60 -19.58 -16.47
C ARG A 634 -23.40 -20.89 -15.69
N ALA A 635 -23.07 -21.97 -16.40
CA ALA A 635 -22.91 -23.31 -15.83
C ALA A 635 -21.92 -23.42 -14.66
N LEU A 636 -20.91 -22.54 -14.59
CA LEU A 636 -19.88 -22.61 -13.56
C LEU A 636 -20.41 -22.26 -12.16
N PHE A 637 -21.36 -21.33 -12.07
CA PHE A 637 -21.79 -20.77 -10.78
C PHE A 637 -23.03 -21.43 -10.20
N ARG A 638 -23.76 -22.20 -11.00
CA ARG A 638 -24.98 -22.89 -10.56
C ARG A 638 -24.64 -23.86 -9.44
N LEU A 639 -25.54 -23.99 -8.47
CA LEU A 639 -25.44 -25.00 -7.41
C LEU A 639 -25.80 -26.42 -7.91
N CYS A 640 -25.23 -26.81 -9.05
CA CYS A 640 -25.41 -28.11 -9.68
C CYS A 640 -24.01 -28.67 -10.00
N PRO A 641 -23.44 -29.50 -9.12
CA PRO A 641 -22.10 -30.03 -9.35
C PRO A 641 -22.15 -31.13 -10.42
N ASP A 642 -21.14 -31.17 -11.29
CA ASP A 642 -20.94 -32.24 -12.27
C ASP A 642 -20.73 -33.60 -11.57
N GLN A 643 -20.13 -33.57 -10.38
CA GLN A 643 -19.79 -34.75 -9.58
C GLN A 643 -19.85 -34.44 -8.09
N VAL A 644 -20.34 -35.40 -7.30
CA VAL A 644 -20.25 -35.39 -5.83
C VAL A 644 -19.34 -36.52 -5.37
N ILE A 645 -18.32 -36.19 -4.58
CA ILE A 645 -17.38 -37.14 -3.96
C ILE A 645 -17.59 -37.09 -2.45
N VAL A 646 -17.91 -38.24 -1.87
CA VAL A 646 -18.18 -38.37 -0.44
C VAL A 646 -17.03 -39.13 0.20
N GLY A 647 -16.63 -38.69 1.39
CA GLY A 647 -15.59 -39.32 2.17
C GLY A 647 -14.30 -38.52 2.15
N LYS A 648 -13.67 -38.43 3.31
CA LYS A 648 -12.47 -37.62 3.52
C LYS A 648 -11.29 -38.03 2.63
N GLN A 649 -11.05 -39.33 2.46
CA GLN A 649 -9.90 -39.85 1.71
C GLN A 649 -10.03 -39.58 0.20
N ASP A 650 -11.22 -39.83 -0.37
CA ASP A 650 -11.49 -39.63 -1.79
C ASP A 650 -11.55 -38.15 -2.15
N SER A 651 -12.13 -37.33 -1.27
CA SER A 651 -12.12 -35.87 -1.41
C SER A 651 -10.69 -35.32 -1.45
N TRP A 652 -9.82 -35.78 -0.55
CA TRP A 652 -8.41 -35.41 -0.55
C TRP A 652 -7.66 -35.90 -1.79
N HIS A 653 -7.94 -37.13 -2.23
CA HIS A 653 -7.35 -37.68 -3.46
C HIS A 653 -7.70 -36.80 -4.67
N TYR A 654 -8.96 -36.37 -4.79
CA TYR A 654 -9.40 -35.48 -5.86
C TYR A 654 -8.63 -34.15 -5.85
N LEU A 655 -8.59 -33.44 -4.72
CA LEU A 655 -7.88 -32.16 -4.61
C LEU A 655 -6.41 -32.27 -5.01
N LYS A 656 -5.73 -33.31 -4.51
CA LYS A 656 -4.30 -33.51 -4.74
C LYS A 656 -3.96 -33.96 -6.16
N LYS A 657 -4.79 -34.83 -6.76
CA LYS A 657 -4.42 -35.56 -7.99
C LYS A 657 -5.25 -35.21 -9.22
N GLN A 658 -6.50 -34.77 -9.05
CA GLN A 658 -7.47 -34.63 -10.15
C GLN A 658 -7.86 -33.19 -10.43
N ALA A 659 -7.97 -32.33 -9.40
CA ALA A 659 -8.35 -30.92 -9.55
C ALA A 659 -7.48 -30.18 -10.58
N TRP A 660 -6.17 -30.46 -10.61
CA TRP A 660 -5.21 -29.85 -11.53
C TRP A 660 -4.87 -30.67 -12.79
N GLN A 661 -5.69 -31.66 -13.15
CA GLN A 661 -5.57 -32.36 -14.44
C GLN A 661 -6.13 -31.49 -15.57
N VAL A 662 -5.32 -30.54 -16.05
CA VAL A 662 -5.72 -29.54 -17.06
C VAL A 662 -5.36 -29.92 -18.50
N LYS A 663 -4.45 -30.90 -18.68
CA LYS A 663 -3.98 -31.32 -19.99
C LYS A 663 -5.11 -32.00 -20.77
N GLY A 664 -5.41 -31.51 -21.96
CA GLY A 664 -6.49 -32.03 -22.81
C GLY A 664 -7.89 -31.53 -22.43
N GLU A 665 -8.01 -30.69 -21.39
CA GLU A 665 -9.29 -30.20 -20.86
C GLU A 665 -9.52 -28.71 -21.20
N LYS A 666 -8.82 -28.20 -22.21
CA LYS A 666 -8.95 -26.80 -22.68
C LYS A 666 -10.37 -26.54 -23.19
N GLY A 667 -10.90 -25.36 -22.91
CA GLY A 667 -12.27 -24.96 -23.27
C GLY A 667 -13.34 -25.59 -22.40
N GLN A 668 -12.97 -26.34 -21.35
CA GLN A 668 -13.90 -27.00 -20.43
C GLN A 668 -13.88 -26.33 -19.04
N ILE A 669 -14.99 -26.52 -18.32
CA ILE A 669 -15.10 -26.23 -16.89
C ILE A 669 -15.29 -27.54 -16.12
N ARG A 670 -15.05 -27.50 -14.80
CA ARG A 670 -15.46 -28.56 -13.86
C ARG A 670 -16.06 -27.95 -12.60
N SER A 671 -17.10 -28.56 -12.08
CA SER A 671 -17.78 -28.21 -10.84
C SER A 671 -17.94 -29.48 -9.99
N VAL A 672 -17.17 -29.64 -8.92
CA VAL A 672 -17.15 -30.87 -8.12
C VAL A 672 -17.37 -30.56 -6.64
N MET A 673 -18.37 -31.20 -6.04
CA MET A 673 -18.64 -31.08 -4.61
C MET A 673 -17.97 -32.23 -3.86
N LEU A 674 -17.27 -31.90 -2.79
CA LEU A 674 -16.54 -32.80 -1.92
C LEU A 674 -17.13 -32.73 -0.50
N ILE A 675 -17.46 -33.87 0.08
CA ILE A 675 -18.07 -33.96 1.40
C ILE A 675 -17.15 -34.75 2.33
N GLY A 676 -16.65 -34.09 3.39
CA GLY A 676 -15.89 -34.76 4.45
C GLY A 676 -16.77 -35.65 5.35
N ASP A 677 -16.14 -36.53 6.12
CA ASP A 677 -16.86 -37.36 7.09
C ASP A 677 -17.40 -36.48 8.22
N ARG A 678 -18.73 -36.34 8.33
CA ARG A 678 -19.36 -35.76 9.53
C ARG A 678 -19.28 -36.79 10.64
N ASN A 679 -18.80 -36.42 11.82
CA ASN A 679 -18.93 -37.27 13.01
C ASN A 679 -20.42 -37.57 13.20
N GLN A 680 -20.84 -38.82 12.98
CA GLN A 680 -22.17 -39.28 13.34
C GLN A 680 -22.23 -39.36 14.87
N GLY A 681 -22.58 -38.24 15.50
CA GLY A 681 -23.02 -38.19 16.88
C GLY A 681 -24.55 -38.20 16.92
N ALA A 682 -25.11 -39.29 17.44
CA ALA A 682 -26.48 -39.43 17.94
C ALA A 682 -27.64 -39.31 16.92
N GLU A 683 -27.81 -40.32 16.06
CA GLU A 683 -29.14 -40.76 15.64
C GLU A 683 -29.09 -42.21 15.11
N ASP A 684 -28.81 -43.16 16.01
CA ASP A 684 -29.02 -44.58 15.68
C ASP A 684 -29.62 -45.32 16.89
N SER A 685 -30.93 -45.15 17.04
CA SER A 685 -31.75 -46.00 17.90
C SER A 685 -33.01 -46.42 17.18
N ARG A 686 -32.88 -47.29 16.18
CA ARG A 686 -33.93 -48.24 15.79
C ARG A 686 -33.30 -49.62 15.53
N PRO A 687 -33.71 -50.67 16.25
CA PRO A 687 -33.11 -51.98 16.08
C PRO A 687 -33.78 -52.69 14.89
N ASN A 688 -33.05 -52.89 13.79
CA ASN A 688 -33.47 -53.85 12.76
C ASN A 688 -32.57 -55.08 12.80
N HIS A 689 -33.11 -56.09 13.45
CA HIS A 689 -32.71 -57.48 13.42
C HIS A 689 -33.18 -58.10 12.10
N PHE A 690 -32.30 -58.70 11.27
CA PHE A 690 -32.58 -59.86 10.39
C PHE A 690 -31.25 -60.43 9.83
N PRO A 691 -31.18 -61.72 9.47
CA PRO A 691 -29.97 -62.54 9.57
C PRO A 691 -29.21 -62.71 8.25
N LYS A 692 -27.94 -63.11 8.37
CA LYS A 692 -27.04 -63.48 7.26
C LYS A 692 -27.54 -64.72 6.51
N SER A 693 -27.60 -64.65 5.18
CA SER A 693 -27.46 -65.81 4.29
C SER A 693 -26.78 -65.45 2.95
N GLU A 694 -25.62 -66.09 2.76
CA GLU A 694 -24.94 -66.59 1.54
C GLU A 694 -25.16 -65.99 0.13
N ILE A 695 -24.06 -65.46 -0.41
CA ILE A 695 -23.43 -65.61 -1.74
C ILE A 695 -24.30 -66.05 -2.94
N GLN A 696 -24.48 -65.15 -3.91
CA GLN A 696 -24.28 -65.39 -5.36
C GLN A 696 -24.21 -64.05 -6.15
N ASN A 697 -23.17 -63.89 -7.00
CA ASN A 697 -22.96 -62.81 -7.98
C ASN A 697 -23.39 -63.29 -9.39
N PRO A 698 -23.49 -62.45 -10.45
CA PRO A 698 -23.68 -60.99 -10.51
C PRO A 698 -24.69 -60.52 -11.60
N GLU A 699 -25.33 -59.35 -11.43
CA GLU A 699 -25.77 -58.48 -12.54
C GLU A 699 -25.62 -57.00 -12.14
N PRO A 700 -25.28 -56.08 -13.07
CA PRO A 700 -24.97 -54.70 -12.74
C PRO A 700 -26.26 -53.88 -12.61
N SER A 701 -26.87 -53.90 -11.42
CA SER A 701 -27.85 -52.88 -11.05
C SER A 701 -27.13 -51.75 -10.29
N PHE A 702 -27.17 -50.56 -10.88
CA PHE A 702 -26.69 -49.31 -10.28
C PHE A 702 -27.36 -49.09 -8.91
N PRO A 703 -26.62 -48.86 -7.80
CA PRO A 703 -27.27 -48.54 -6.54
C PRO A 703 -27.78 -47.10 -6.57
N THR A 704 -29.08 -46.97 -6.40
CA THR A 704 -29.93 -45.77 -6.35
C THR A 704 -29.66 -44.84 -5.14
N ALA A 705 -28.55 -45.02 -4.41
CA ALA A 705 -28.17 -44.22 -3.25
C ALA A 705 -27.62 -42.81 -3.61
N HIS A 706 -27.27 -42.58 -4.88
CA HIS A 706 -26.79 -41.26 -5.34
C HIS A 706 -27.91 -40.21 -5.47
N SER A 707 -29.18 -40.60 -5.51
CA SER A 707 -30.30 -39.67 -5.72
C SER A 707 -30.82 -39.00 -4.43
N GLU A 708 -30.60 -39.60 -3.25
CA GLU A 708 -31.10 -39.03 -1.98
C GLU A 708 -30.17 -37.94 -1.41
N LEU A 709 -28.86 -38.01 -1.66
CA LEU A 709 -27.89 -36.97 -1.28
C LEU A 709 -27.90 -35.74 -2.20
N GLN A 710 -28.43 -35.85 -3.42
CA GLN A 710 -28.68 -34.70 -4.30
C GLN A 710 -29.84 -33.81 -3.80
N ASN A 711 -30.72 -34.33 -2.93
CA ASN A 711 -31.94 -33.66 -2.48
C ASN A 711 -31.84 -33.01 -1.08
N GLN A 712 -30.72 -33.14 -0.39
CA GLN A 712 -30.44 -32.32 0.81
C GLN A 712 -29.71 -31.07 0.35
N ASN A 713 -30.40 -29.93 0.25
CA ASN A 713 -29.79 -28.63 -0.05
C ASN A 713 -28.78 -28.27 1.05
N LEU A 714 -27.53 -28.70 0.90
CA LEU A 714 -26.39 -28.35 1.77
C LEU A 714 -26.04 -26.86 1.71
N TRP A 715 -26.56 -26.17 0.69
CA TRP A 715 -26.35 -24.77 0.40
C TRP A 715 -27.70 -24.06 0.25
N SER A 716 -27.86 -22.95 0.94
CA SER A 716 -29.04 -22.08 0.95
C SER A 716 -28.64 -20.65 0.63
N GLU A 717 -29.60 -19.85 0.18
CA GLU A 717 -29.40 -18.42 -0.04
C GLU A 717 -28.84 -17.74 1.22
N GLY A 718 -27.80 -16.92 1.05
CA GLY A 718 -27.06 -16.28 2.14
C GLY A 718 -25.90 -17.10 2.72
N ASP A 719 -25.76 -18.38 2.36
CA ASP A 719 -24.60 -19.17 2.78
C ASP A 719 -23.29 -18.59 2.23
N ARG A 720 -22.25 -18.61 3.07
CA ARG A 720 -20.93 -18.08 2.75
C ARG A 720 -19.88 -19.18 2.75
N ALA A 721 -18.90 -19.06 1.86
CA ALA A 721 -17.75 -19.94 1.75
C ALA A 721 -16.46 -19.14 1.67
N LEU A 722 -15.40 -19.67 2.28
CA LEU A 722 -14.04 -19.19 2.06
C LEU A 722 -13.57 -19.66 0.68
N VAL A 723 -13.06 -18.75 -0.15
CA VAL A 723 -12.48 -19.10 -1.45
C VAL A 723 -10.98 -19.20 -1.32
N LEU A 724 -10.41 -20.31 -1.79
CA LEU A 724 -8.98 -20.42 -2.12
C LEU A 724 -8.85 -20.34 -3.63
N HIS A 725 -8.30 -19.24 -4.13
CA HIS A 725 -8.08 -19.03 -5.54
C HIS A 725 -6.65 -19.39 -5.92
N VAL A 726 -6.48 -20.24 -6.93
CA VAL A 726 -5.18 -20.52 -7.53
C VAL A 726 -5.28 -20.57 -9.06
N TYR A 727 -4.34 -19.95 -9.75
CA TYR A 727 -4.21 -20.06 -11.21
C TYR A 727 -2.89 -20.69 -11.66
N GLY A 728 -2.90 -21.25 -12.87
CA GLY A 728 -1.76 -21.81 -13.58
C GLY A 728 -1.20 -20.91 -14.69
N GLY A 729 -0.37 -21.51 -15.54
CA GLY A 729 0.42 -20.81 -16.55
C GLY A 729 -0.13 -20.89 -17.97
N ILE A 730 0.44 -20.07 -18.85
CA ILE A 730 0.16 -20.02 -20.29
C ILE A 730 1.22 -20.85 -21.04
N GLY A 731 0.80 -21.97 -21.61
CA GLY A 731 1.61 -22.88 -22.43
C GLY A 731 1.36 -22.74 -23.92
N GLY A 732 1.59 -23.82 -24.69
CA GLY A 732 1.44 -23.84 -26.15
C GLY A 732 2.59 -23.18 -26.90
N LYS A 733 2.32 -22.72 -28.13
CA LYS A 733 3.29 -21.99 -28.98
C LYS A 733 3.59 -20.61 -28.42
N ASN A 734 2.56 -19.93 -27.90
CA ASN A 734 2.66 -18.61 -27.27
C ASN A 734 2.85 -18.75 -25.76
N ARG A 735 3.79 -19.63 -25.36
CA ARG A 735 4.12 -19.88 -23.96
C ARG A 735 4.71 -18.63 -23.30
N GLU A 736 4.21 -18.29 -22.11
CA GLU A 736 4.71 -17.13 -21.37
C GLU A 736 6.16 -17.34 -20.88
N PRO A 737 6.96 -16.28 -20.73
CA PRO A 737 8.35 -16.38 -20.29
C PRO A 737 8.52 -17.13 -18.96
N ALA A 738 7.62 -16.89 -17.99
CA ALA A 738 7.67 -17.52 -16.67
C ALA A 738 7.48 -19.05 -16.70
N ALA A 739 6.81 -19.57 -17.73
CA ALA A 739 6.57 -21.01 -17.91
C ALA A 739 7.67 -21.73 -18.72
N LYS A 740 8.78 -21.04 -19.05
CA LYS A 740 9.92 -21.65 -19.76
C LYS A 740 10.77 -22.56 -18.87
N THR A 741 10.72 -22.37 -17.56
CA THR A 741 11.38 -23.24 -16.58
C THR A 741 10.48 -24.43 -16.22
N PRO A 742 11.01 -25.53 -15.65
CA PRO A 742 10.19 -26.66 -15.22
C PRO A 742 9.29 -26.35 -14.00
N ILE A 743 9.43 -25.17 -13.38
CA ILE A 743 8.70 -24.77 -12.19
C ILE A 743 7.86 -23.54 -12.51
N PHE A 744 6.53 -23.69 -12.41
CA PHE A 744 5.58 -22.61 -12.51
C PHE A 744 4.84 -22.47 -11.18
N PHE A 745 5.01 -21.34 -10.51
CA PHE A 745 4.48 -21.12 -9.15
C PHE A 745 2.96 -20.91 -9.15
N GLY A 746 2.43 -20.12 -10.09
CA GLY A 746 1.05 -19.64 -10.05
C GLY A 746 0.87 -18.47 -9.09
N HIS A 747 -0.38 -18.24 -8.69
CA HIS A 747 -0.78 -17.23 -7.72
C HIS A 747 -1.77 -17.81 -6.72
N PHE A 748 -1.83 -17.22 -5.53
CA PHE A 748 -2.74 -17.60 -4.46
C PHE A 748 -3.43 -16.36 -3.90
N ALA A 749 -4.74 -16.42 -3.75
CA ALA A 749 -5.52 -15.41 -3.02
C ALA A 749 -6.65 -16.05 -2.24
N TYR A 750 -7.10 -15.37 -1.18
CA TYR A 750 -8.37 -15.67 -0.54
C TYR A 750 -9.50 -14.89 -1.20
N GLY A 751 -10.72 -15.37 -0.98
CA GLY A 751 -11.93 -14.67 -1.35
C GLY A 751 -13.11 -15.11 -0.51
N ILE A 752 -14.28 -14.62 -0.86
CA ILE A 752 -15.56 -15.05 -0.32
C ILE A 752 -16.49 -15.42 -1.47
N ALA A 753 -17.21 -16.52 -1.31
CA ALA A 753 -18.34 -16.86 -2.15
C ALA A 753 -19.61 -16.78 -1.32
N THR A 754 -20.63 -16.13 -1.85
CA THR A 754 -21.96 -16.03 -1.22
C THR A 754 -22.97 -16.67 -2.15
N VAL A 755 -23.84 -17.52 -1.61
CA VAL A 755 -24.97 -18.05 -2.37
C VAL A 755 -26.02 -16.95 -2.49
N ILE A 756 -26.29 -16.52 -3.71
CA ILE A 756 -27.31 -15.52 -4.03
C ILE A 756 -28.35 -16.12 -4.96
N ARG A 757 -29.53 -15.48 -5.01
CA ARG A 757 -30.52 -15.71 -6.06
C ARG A 757 -30.27 -14.73 -7.20
N GLU A 758 -29.89 -15.25 -8.36
CA GLU A 758 -29.60 -14.42 -9.53
C GLU A 758 -30.91 -13.91 -10.16
N PRO A 759 -31.07 -12.59 -10.38
CA PRO A 759 -32.36 -12.00 -10.75
C PRO A 759 -32.86 -12.30 -12.17
N LEU A 760 -31.97 -12.51 -13.16
CA LEU A 760 -32.37 -12.80 -14.54
C LEU A 760 -32.89 -14.24 -14.71
N ALA A 761 -32.24 -15.21 -14.08
CA ALA A 761 -32.55 -16.64 -14.18
C ALA A 761 -33.37 -17.19 -13.01
N ASP A 762 -33.48 -16.45 -11.91
CA ASP A 762 -34.14 -16.88 -10.66
C ASP A 762 -33.62 -18.20 -10.10
N GLU A 763 -32.31 -18.38 -10.18
CA GLU A 763 -31.62 -19.57 -9.68
C GLU A 763 -30.57 -19.22 -8.62
N LEU A 764 -30.29 -20.18 -7.74
CA LEU A 764 -29.20 -20.03 -6.78
C LEU A 764 -27.86 -20.24 -7.47
N MET A 765 -26.93 -19.32 -7.22
CA MET A 765 -25.56 -19.38 -7.71
C MET A 765 -24.57 -18.82 -6.71
N PHE A 766 -23.28 -19.10 -6.93
CA PHE A 766 -22.19 -18.46 -6.20
C PHE A 766 -21.87 -17.07 -6.79
N ASP A 767 -22.04 -16.02 -6.00
CA ASP A 767 -21.35 -14.74 -6.21
C ASP A 767 -19.97 -14.82 -5.57
N ILE A 768 -18.91 -14.61 -6.37
CA ILE A 768 -17.52 -14.81 -5.93
C ILE A 768 -16.78 -13.46 -5.96
N GLN A 769 -16.16 -13.13 -4.84
CA GLN A 769 -15.34 -11.94 -4.68
C GLN A 769 -13.95 -12.33 -4.17
N TYR A 770 -12.91 -11.77 -4.79
CA TYR A 770 -11.52 -12.05 -4.44
C TYR A 770 -10.92 -10.90 -3.64
N TYR A 771 -10.11 -11.23 -2.64
CA TYR A 771 -9.29 -10.31 -1.87
C TYR A 771 -7.84 -10.47 -2.35
N GLN A 772 -7.51 -9.76 -3.42
CA GLN A 772 -6.27 -9.93 -4.15
C GLN A 772 -5.13 -9.20 -3.44
N VAL A 773 -4.36 -9.95 -2.68
CA VAL A 773 -3.03 -9.56 -2.19
C VAL A 773 -2.08 -9.79 -3.35
N TYR A 774 -1.89 -8.77 -4.19
CA TYR A 774 -1.25 -8.91 -5.48
C TYR A 774 -0.13 -7.89 -5.63
N SER A 775 1.08 -8.38 -5.91
CA SER A 775 2.23 -7.52 -6.18
C SER A 775 2.01 -6.65 -7.41
N HIS A 776 2.71 -5.51 -7.43
CA HIS A 776 2.69 -4.62 -8.58
C HIS A 776 3.13 -5.37 -9.85
N ASN A 777 2.45 -5.10 -10.95
CA ASN A 777 2.62 -5.83 -12.21
C ASN A 777 2.46 -4.88 -13.41
N ILE A 778 2.82 -5.41 -14.58
CA ILE A 778 2.77 -4.69 -15.85
C ILE A 778 1.35 -4.51 -16.40
N ASP A 779 0.37 -5.26 -15.91
CA ASP A 779 -1.03 -5.26 -16.39
C ASP A 779 -1.89 -4.19 -15.69
N GLY A 780 -1.38 -3.59 -14.61
CA GLY A 780 -2.10 -2.61 -13.81
C GLY A 780 -3.16 -3.24 -12.89
N ILE A 781 -3.05 -4.53 -12.56
CA ILE A 781 -3.91 -5.16 -11.56
C ILE A 781 -3.41 -4.73 -10.18
N ALA A 782 -4.09 -3.78 -9.55
CA ALA A 782 -3.77 -3.32 -8.20
C ALA A 782 -4.31 -4.29 -7.14
N ALA A 783 -3.58 -4.51 -6.05
CA ALA A 783 -4.12 -5.23 -4.89
C ALA A 783 -5.46 -4.62 -4.46
N GLY A 784 -6.46 -5.43 -4.11
CA GLY A 784 -7.81 -4.93 -3.86
C GLY A 784 -8.89 -6.00 -3.76
N LYS A 785 -10.14 -5.57 -3.51
CA LYS A 785 -11.34 -6.40 -3.67
C LYS A 785 -11.77 -6.42 -5.13
N PHE A 786 -12.03 -7.60 -5.67
CA PHE A 786 -12.44 -7.78 -7.05
C PHE A 786 -13.67 -8.66 -7.16
N ALA A 787 -14.66 -8.23 -7.94
CA ALA A 787 -15.71 -9.12 -8.39
C ALA A 787 -15.12 -10.18 -9.36
N TRP A 788 -15.74 -11.36 -9.42
CA TRP A 788 -15.28 -12.43 -10.31
C TRP A 788 -15.14 -11.95 -11.76
N HIS A 789 -16.15 -11.24 -12.27
CA HIS A 789 -16.15 -10.73 -13.64
C HIS A 789 -15.07 -9.68 -13.93
N ARG A 790 -14.48 -9.03 -12.91
CA ARG A 790 -13.33 -8.12 -13.08
C ARG A 790 -12.00 -8.85 -13.09
N PHE A 791 -11.77 -9.77 -12.17
CA PHE A 791 -10.47 -10.45 -12.03
C PHE A 791 -10.32 -11.65 -12.97
N MET A 792 -11.42 -12.37 -13.20
CA MET A 792 -11.46 -13.51 -14.09
C MET A 792 -12.05 -13.14 -15.45
N GLY A 793 -13.28 -12.64 -15.46
CA GLY A 793 -14.09 -12.51 -16.68
C GLY A 793 -13.73 -11.37 -17.63
N ASP A 794 -12.96 -10.37 -17.17
CA ASP A 794 -12.60 -9.21 -17.96
C ASP A 794 -11.80 -9.63 -19.18
N ARG A 795 -12.22 -9.19 -20.36
CA ARG A 795 -11.63 -9.66 -21.61
C ARG A 795 -10.25 -9.08 -21.86
N GLN A 796 -9.91 -7.92 -21.30
CA GLN A 796 -8.63 -7.27 -21.53
C GLN A 796 -7.61 -7.58 -20.43
N VAL A 797 -8.03 -7.62 -19.16
CA VAL A 797 -7.13 -7.80 -18.00
C VAL A 797 -7.40 -9.07 -17.19
N GLY A 798 -8.51 -9.76 -17.45
CA GLY A 798 -8.89 -10.97 -16.72
C GLY A 798 -8.19 -12.23 -17.21
N TRP A 799 -8.19 -13.27 -16.38
CA TRP A 799 -7.43 -14.50 -16.61
C TRP A 799 -8.21 -15.64 -17.28
N LEU A 800 -9.53 -15.51 -17.45
CA LEU A 800 -10.41 -16.60 -17.89
C LEU A 800 -10.01 -17.26 -19.22
N GLY A 801 -9.58 -16.44 -20.19
CA GLY A 801 -9.24 -16.89 -21.53
C GLY A 801 -7.84 -17.49 -21.67
N THR A 802 -6.94 -17.20 -20.73
CA THR A 802 -5.51 -17.50 -20.89
C THR A 802 -4.94 -18.44 -19.85
N ARG A 803 -5.53 -18.55 -18.65
CA ARG A 803 -4.99 -19.39 -17.57
C ARG A 803 -5.99 -20.46 -17.13
N PRO A 804 -5.52 -21.66 -16.75
CA PRO A 804 -6.34 -22.56 -15.96
C PRO A 804 -6.45 -22.03 -14.53
N VAL A 805 -7.64 -22.11 -13.95
CA VAL A 805 -7.93 -21.64 -12.58
C VAL A 805 -8.68 -22.72 -11.83
N CYS A 806 -8.37 -22.84 -10.53
CA CYS A 806 -9.07 -23.70 -9.59
C CYS A 806 -9.44 -22.86 -8.36
N ASP A 807 -10.73 -22.62 -8.18
CA ASP A 807 -11.31 -21.99 -6.99
C ASP A 807 -11.88 -23.09 -6.09
N VAL A 808 -11.41 -23.14 -4.84
CA VAL A 808 -11.88 -24.08 -3.81
C VAL A 808 -12.73 -23.31 -2.81
N LEU A 809 -14.04 -23.52 -2.85
CA LEU A 809 -15.03 -22.90 -1.97
C LEU A 809 -15.24 -23.79 -0.74
N ILE A 810 -14.96 -23.29 0.45
CA ILE A 810 -14.98 -24.07 1.69
C ILE A 810 -16.08 -23.55 2.61
N LYS A 811 -17.06 -24.40 2.93
CA LYS A 811 -18.07 -24.15 3.97
C LYS A 811 -17.80 -25.03 5.19
N LEU A 812 -17.65 -24.37 6.32
CA LEU A 812 -17.50 -24.99 7.64
C LEU A 812 -18.16 -24.05 8.64
N ASP A 813 -19.27 -24.46 9.25
CA ASP A 813 -20.13 -23.55 10.02
C ASP A 813 -19.39 -22.83 11.16
N SER A 814 -18.46 -23.51 11.85
CA SER A 814 -17.59 -22.91 12.88
C SER A 814 -16.62 -21.83 12.37
N PHE A 815 -16.45 -21.69 11.06
CA PHE A 815 -15.58 -20.70 10.43
C PHE A 815 -16.36 -19.67 9.60
N THR A 816 -17.28 -20.13 8.76
CA THR A 816 -18.08 -19.31 7.84
C THR A 816 -19.31 -18.69 8.51
N GLY A 817 -19.80 -19.30 9.59
CA GLY A 817 -20.84 -18.77 10.46
C GLY A 817 -20.32 -17.69 11.43
N ALA A 818 -21.15 -17.40 12.42
CA ALA A 818 -20.82 -16.54 13.53
C ALA A 818 -21.33 -17.17 14.85
N PHE A 819 -20.53 -17.05 15.90
CA PHE A 819 -20.89 -17.45 17.26
C PHE A 819 -21.60 -16.30 17.95
N ASN A 820 -22.65 -16.58 18.72
CA ASN A 820 -23.34 -15.55 19.47
C ASN A 820 -23.04 -15.68 20.96
N VAL A 821 -22.15 -14.84 21.48
CA VAL A 821 -21.77 -14.90 22.90
C VAL A 821 -21.99 -13.53 23.52
N TYR A 822 -22.71 -13.46 24.64
CA TYR A 822 -23.20 -12.21 25.25
C TYR A 822 -23.99 -11.29 24.30
N GLY A 823 -24.71 -11.86 23.32
CA GLY A 823 -25.40 -11.07 22.29
C GLY A 823 -24.46 -10.38 21.30
N ARG A 824 -23.16 -10.76 21.27
CA ARG A 824 -22.18 -10.29 20.28
C ARG A 824 -21.83 -11.41 19.31
N GLN A 825 -21.78 -11.05 18.03
CA GLN A 825 -21.45 -11.97 16.95
C GLN A 825 -19.94 -12.02 16.72
N TYR A 826 -19.34 -13.21 16.81
CA TYR A 826 -17.94 -13.48 16.51
C TYR A 826 -17.84 -14.31 15.23
N SER A 827 -17.22 -13.77 14.18
CA SER A 827 -17.05 -14.51 12.91
C SER A 827 -15.59 -14.47 12.47
N VAL A 828 -14.97 -15.64 12.38
CA VAL A 828 -13.58 -15.78 11.93
C VAL A 828 -13.42 -15.30 10.49
N LEU A 829 -14.38 -15.65 9.63
CA LEU A 829 -14.41 -15.16 8.25
C LEU A 829 -14.41 -13.63 8.21
N ASN A 830 -15.26 -12.95 8.98
CA ASN A 830 -15.30 -11.48 8.97
C ASN A 830 -13.99 -10.85 9.47
N VAL A 831 -13.33 -11.46 10.48
CA VAL A 831 -12.02 -11.00 10.95
C VAL A 831 -10.94 -11.23 9.89
N LEU A 832 -10.96 -12.38 9.20
CA LEU A 832 -10.06 -12.63 8.07
C LEU A 832 -10.25 -11.60 6.96
N LEU A 833 -11.49 -11.32 6.55
CA LEU A 833 -11.76 -10.31 5.52
C LEU A 833 -11.22 -8.93 5.93
N TYR A 834 -11.37 -8.56 7.21
CA TYR A 834 -10.78 -7.33 7.74
C TYR A 834 -9.24 -7.33 7.65
N GLU A 835 -8.57 -8.41 8.05
CA GLU A 835 -7.10 -8.51 7.96
C GLU A 835 -6.63 -8.48 6.49
N LEU A 836 -7.39 -9.07 5.57
CA LEU A 836 -7.13 -9.00 4.14
C LEU A 836 -7.30 -7.58 3.61
N GLU A 837 -8.34 -6.83 4.01
CA GLU A 837 -8.53 -5.41 3.64
C GLU A 837 -7.35 -4.54 4.09
N VAL A 838 -6.87 -4.74 5.32
CA VAL A 838 -5.66 -4.05 5.81
C VAL A 838 -4.46 -4.39 4.93
N MET A 839 -4.31 -5.67 4.57
CA MET A 839 -3.16 -6.15 3.81
C MET A 839 -3.17 -5.69 2.35
N ILE A 840 -4.29 -5.76 1.65
CA ILE A 840 -4.40 -5.34 0.23
C ILE A 840 -4.12 -3.85 0.08
N ALA A 841 -4.63 -3.01 0.99
CA ALA A 841 -4.38 -1.57 0.95
C ALA A 841 -2.90 -1.23 1.22
N ARG A 842 -2.24 -1.94 2.15
CA ARG A 842 -0.78 -1.77 2.35
C ARG A 842 0.02 -2.31 1.17
N TYR A 843 -0.37 -3.43 0.56
CA TYR A 843 0.27 -3.99 -0.62
C TYR A 843 0.24 -3.04 -1.82
N ARG A 844 -0.83 -2.27 -1.96
CA ARG A 844 -1.05 -1.30 -3.04
C ARG A 844 -0.06 -0.14 -3.04
N ILE A 845 0.54 0.17 -1.89
CA ILE A 845 1.50 1.28 -1.74
C ILE A 845 2.88 0.81 -1.26
N GLY A 846 3.15 -0.50 -1.27
CA GLY A 846 4.44 -1.02 -0.78
C GLY A 846 4.66 -0.78 0.71
N ASP A 847 3.59 -0.72 1.50
CA ASP A 847 3.63 -0.27 2.89
C ASP A 847 4.32 1.10 3.07
N GLY A 848 4.12 1.99 2.08
CA GLY A 848 4.72 3.31 2.01
C GLY A 848 6.00 3.39 1.17
N THR A 849 6.54 2.28 0.67
CA THR A 849 7.75 2.26 -0.18
C THR A 849 7.46 2.40 -1.68
N GLY A 850 6.19 2.49 -2.08
CA GLY A 850 5.76 2.63 -3.47
C GLY A 850 5.67 1.33 -4.27
N GLY A 851 6.18 0.20 -3.76
CA GLY A 851 6.17 -1.07 -4.48
C GLY A 851 6.13 -2.31 -3.60
N THR A 852 5.57 -3.40 -4.14
CA THR A 852 5.59 -4.74 -3.53
C THR A 852 6.03 -5.75 -4.59
N TYR A 853 6.88 -6.69 -4.19
CA TYR A 853 7.54 -7.64 -5.09
C TYR A 853 7.39 -9.08 -4.60
N VAL A 854 7.58 -10.03 -5.51
CA VAL A 854 7.56 -11.46 -5.19
C VAL A 854 8.98 -11.92 -4.87
N GLY A 855 9.22 -12.29 -3.62
CA GLY A 855 10.47 -12.87 -3.14
C GLY A 855 10.30 -14.27 -2.53
N PRO A 856 11.42 -14.97 -2.24
CA PRO A 856 11.42 -16.32 -1.65
C PRO A 856 10.94 -16.36 -0.19
N ALA A 857 10.77 -15.21 0.47
CA ALA A 857 10.33 -15.10 1.88
C ALA A 857 9.14 -14.16 2.10
N HIS A 858 8.73 -13.45 1.05
CA HIS A 858 7.64 -12.48 1.03
C HIS A 858 6.92 -12.62 -0.32
N ASN A 859 5.74 -13.22 -0.31
CA ASN A 859 4.89 -13.34 -1.49
C ASN A 859 3.42 -13.42 -1.09
N CYS A 860 2.56 -13.25 -2.10
CA CYS A 860 1.11 -13.24 -1.98
C CYS A 860 0.56 -14.45 -1.20
N SER A 861 1.11 -15.65 -1.40
CA SER A 861 0.67 -16.86 -0.72
C SER A 861 0.96 -16.82 0.78
N GLN A 862 2.20 -16.49 1.16
CA GLN A 862 2.59 -16.44 2.56
C GLN A 862 1.83 -15.36 3.34
N ASP A 863 1.77 -14.16 2.78
CA ASP A 863 1.15 -13.02 3.45
C ASP A 863 -0.37 -13.23 3.57
N SER A 864 -1.02 -13.78 2.54
CA SER A 864 -2.43 -14.21 2.62
C SER A 864 -2.67 -15.22 3.76
N ASN A 865 -1.85 -16.27 3.84
CA ASN A 865 -1.97 -17.29 4.88
C ASN A 865 -1.68 -16.72 6.29
N GLN A 866 -0.85 -15.69 6.39
CA GLN A 866 -0.61 -14.97 7.64
C GLN A 866 -1.89 -14.27 8.12
N ALA A 867 -2.66 -13.65 7.24
CA ALA A 867 -3.95 -13.05 7.59
C ALA A 867 -4.94 -14.10 8.13
N LEU A 868 -5.02 -15.29 7.51
CA LEU A 868 -5.83 -16.41 8.03
C LEU A 868 -5.43 -16.81 9.45
N TYR A 869 -4.13 -17.01 9.69
CA TYR A 869 -3.66 -17.39 11.01
C TYR A 869 -3.90 -16.31 12.06
N ALA A 870 -3.68 -15.03 11.70
CA ALA A 870 -3.92 -13.90 12.58
C ALA A 870 -5.41 -13.80 12.98
N ALA A 871 -6.32 -14.02 12.03
CA ALA A 871 -7.76 -14.02 12.28
C ALA A 871 -8.18 -15.14 13.23
N LEU A 872 -7.74 -16.38 12.96
CA LEU A 872 -7.99 -17.55 13.81
C LEU A 872 -7.48 -17.31 15.24
N LYS A 873 -6.24 -16.83 15.38
CA LYS A 873 -5.63 -16.55 16.68
C LYS A 873 -6.35 -15.42 17.41
N ARG A 874 -6.75 -14.34 16.73
CA ARG A 874 -7.46 -13.21 17.35
C ARG A 874 -8.81 -13.63 17.90
N VAL A 875 -9.60 -14.36 17.11
CA VAL A 875 -10.91 -14.84 17.57
C VAL A 875 -10.74 -15.82 18.73
N ARG A 876 -9.85 -16.81 18.61
CA ARG A 876 -9.58 -17.75 19.71
C ARG A 876 -9.14 -17.03 20.99
N ASN A 877 -8.19 -16.11 20.90
CA ASN A 877 -7.71 -15.37 22.07
C ASN A 877 -8.79 -14.48 22.69
N ALA A 878 -9.64 -13.85 21.87
CA ALA A 878 -10.75 -13.03 22.37
C ALA A 878 -11.74 -13.90 23.16
N ILE A 879 -12.02 -15.10 22.65
CA ILE A 879 -12.88 -16.11 23.30
C ILE A 879 -12.24 -16.62 24.60
N GLU A 880 -10.97 -17.03 24.58
CA GLU A 880 -10.27 -17.62 25.73
C GLU A 880 -9.96 -16.61 26.86
N SER A 881 -9.92 -15.32 26.54
CA SER A 881 -9.55 -14.27 27.51
C SER A 881 -10.61 -13.95 28.56
N ASP A 882 -11.82 -14.48 28.40
CA ASP A 882 -12.95 -14.25 29.31
C ASP A 882 -13.47 -15.60 29.87
N PRO A 883 -13.20 -15.94 31.15
CA PRO A 883 -13.65 -17.21 31.73
C PRO A 883 -15.16 -17.41 31.67
N LYS A 884 -15.95 -16.33 31.73
CA LYS A 884 -17.41 -16.44 31.63
C LYS A 884 -17.82 -16.84 30.21
N PHE A 885 -17.08 -16.39 29.19
CA PHE A 885 -17.34 -16.71 27.78
C PHE A 885 -17.32 -18.22 27.54
N VAL A 886 -16.38 -18.91 28.18
CA VAL A 886 -16.26 -20.36 28.12
C VAL A 886 -17.42 -21.06 28.84
N GLU A 887 -17.93 -20.47 29.92
CA GLU A 887 -19.11 -20.98 30.63
C GLU A 887 -20.38 -20.83 29.77
N GLU A 888 -20.63 -19.67 29.16
CA GLU A 888 -21.81 -19.46 28.29
C GLU A 888 -21.78 -20.35 27.04
N LEU A 889 -20.61 -20.53 26.41
CA LEU A 889 -20.46 -21.48 25.31
C LEU A 889 -20.78 -22.93 25.71
N GLN A 890 -20.57 -23.30 26.98
CA GLN A 890 -20.89 -24.65 27.48
C GLN A 890 -22.40 -24.83 27.73
N ASP A 891 -23.16 -23.74 27.86
CA ASP A 891 -24.62 -23.79 28.04
C ASP A 891 -25.34 -24.15 26.73
N GLU A 892 -24.71 -23.95 25.56
CA GLU A 892 -25.22 -24.36 24.25
C GLU A 892 -24.35 -25.44 23.58
N PRO A 893 -24.78 -26.72 23.57
CA PRO A 893 -23.96 -27.84 23.05
C PRO A 893 -23.48 -27.68 21.60
N GLY A 894 -24.28 -27.03 20.75
CA GLY A 894 -23.92 -26.77 19.35
C GLY A 894 -22.79 -25.74 19.20
N GLU A 895 -22.83 -24.66 19.97
CA GLU A 895 -21.76 -23.64 19.96
C GLU A 895 -20.46 -24.19 20.57
N ALA A 896 -20.55 -25.00 21.63
CA ALA A 896 -19.40 -25.69 22.21
C ALA A 896 -18.69 -26.60 21.19
N GLU A 897 -19.45 -27.37 20.40
CA GLU A 897 -18.88 -28.24 19.37
C GLU A 897 -18.20 -27.43 18.26
N GLN A 898 -18.87 -26.38 17.77
CA GLN A 898 -18.30 -25.49 16.77
C GLN A 898 -17.01 -24.81 17.27
N PHE A 899 -16.97 -24.38 18.53
CA PHE A 899 -15.76 -23.81 19.13
C PHE A 899 -14.63 -24.83 19.23
N ALA A 900 -14.91 -26.05 19.67
CA ALA A 900 -13.92 -27.13 19.73
C ALA A 900 -13.37 -27.47 18.33
N GLN A 901 -14.22 -27.45 17.31
CA GLN A 901 -13.83 -27.62 15.90
C GLN A 901 -12.92 -26.47 15.43
N LEU A 902 -13.23 -25.22 15.80
CA LEU A 902 -12.41 -24.05 15.50
C LEU A 902 -11.02 -24.11 16.16
N VAL A 903 -10.92 -24.58 17.41
CA VAL A 903 -9.63 -24.77 18.10
C VAL A 903 -8.78 -25.81 17.38
N LYS A 904 -9.37 -26.95 16.99
CA LYS A 904 -8.68 -28.00 16.21
C LYS A 904 -8.21 -27.47 14.85
N LEU A 905 -9.06 -26.71 14.16
CA LEU A 905 -8.71 -26.06 12.89
C LEU A 905 -7.51 -25.11 13.08
N THR A 906 -7.56 -24.25 14.11
CA THR A 906 -6.50 -23.28 14.41
C THR A 906 -5.16 -23.98 14.64
N GLU A 907 -5.16 -25.07 15.39
CA GLU A 907 -3.94 -25.85 15.66
C GLU A 907 -3.44 -26.59 14.42
N GLY A 908 -4.34 -27.14 13.60
CA GLY A 908 -4.01 -27.75 12.31
C GLY A 908 -3.34 -26.77 11.36
N ILE A 909 -3.95 -25.59 11.18
CA ILE A 909 -3.41 -24.50 10.36
C ILE A 909 -2.07 -24.02 10.92
N ARG A 910 -1.94 -23.84 12.24
CA ARG A 910 -0.67 -23.48 12.88
C ARG A 910 0.45 -24.46 12.53
N ARG A 911 0.19 -25.76 12.58
CA ARG A 911 1.19 -26.79 12.28
C ARG A 911 1.63 -26.80 10.82
N GLU A 912 0.73 -26.50 9.88
CA GLU A 912 1.06 -26.39 8.46
C GLU A 912 1.87 -25.11 8.16
N LEU A 913 1.49 -23.97 8.77
CA LEU A 913 2.14 -22.69 8.54
C LEU A 913 3.46 -22.53 9.32
N LEU A 914 3.61 -23.20 10.48
CA LEU A 914 4.75 -23.10 11.40
C LEU A 914 5.33 -24.47 11.78
N PRO A 915 5.87 -25.26 10.82
CA PRO A 915 6.30 -26.64 11.07
C PRO A 915 7.45 -26.77 12.10
N TRP A 916 8.20 -25.69 12.36
CA TRP A 916 9.30 -25.66 13.35
C TRP A 916 9.12 -24.62 14.47
N GLY A 917 7.87 -24.23 14.76
CA GLY A 917 7.49 -23.59 16.03
C GLY A 917 7.91 -22.12 16.25
N SER A 918 8.70 -21.52 15.36
CA SER A 918 9.02 -20.08 15.40
C SER A 918 8.29 -19.35 14.28
N ALA A 919 7.33 -18.51 14.65
CA ALA A 919 6.77 -17.49 13.78
C ALA A 919 7.83 -16.42 13.48
N ARG A 920 7.77 -15.77 12.32
CA ARG A 920 8.65 -14.62 12.04
C ARG A 920 8.49 -13.57 13.16
N ALA A 921 9.54 -12.80 13.48
CA ALA A 921 9.48 -11.83 14.58
C ALA A 921 8.40 -10.74 14.37
N ASP A 922 8.09 -10.41 13.12
CA ASP A 922 7.04 -9.48 12.74
C ASP A 922 5.62 -10.09 12.91
N TRP A 923 5.50 -11.43 12.94
CA TRP A 923 4.26 -12.14 13.30
C TRP A 923 3.92 -12.06 14.80
N GLN A 924 4.91 -11.75 15.67
CA GLN A 924 4.67 -11.60 17.11
C GLN A 924 4.10 -10.23 17.48
N ASN A 925 4.45 -9.18 16.72
CA ASN A 925 4.13 -7.80 17.06
C ASN A 925 2.96 -7.18 16.24
N ASN A 926 2.29 -7.97 15.38
CA ASN A 926 1.29 -7.47 14.40
C ASN A 926 1.82 -6.34 13.49
N GLU A 927 3.15 -6.20 13.37
CA GLU A 927 3.77 -5.29 12.42
C GLU A 927 3.91 -6.05 11.09
N PHE A 928 2.96 -5.94 10.19
CA PHE A 928 3.11 -6.52 8.86
C PHE A 928 4.32 -5.87 8.18
N THR A 929 5.43 -6.60 8.04
CA THR A 929 6.55 -6.19 7.20
C THR A 929 6.35 -6.85 5.84
N LEU A 930 5.73 -6.12 4.92
CA LEU A 930 5.18 -6.65 3.66
C LEU A 930 6.22 -6.60 2.54
N GLY A 931 6.23 -7.63 1.69
CA GLY A 931 6.85 -7.58 0.34
C GLY A 931 8.32 -7.13 0.30
N ILE A 932 9.12 -7.48 1.32
CA ILE A 932 10.51 -7.04 1.43
C ILE A 932 11.36 -7.66 0.29
N SER A 933 12.22 -6.83 -0.31
CA SER A 933 13.23 -7.22 -1.31
C SER A 933 14.06 -8.45 -0.89
N PRO A 934 14.45 -9.35 -1.83
CA PRO A 934 15.39 -10.43 -1.57
C PRO A 934 16.74 -9.96 -0.99
N GLU A 935 17.12 -8.70 -1.23
CA GLU A 935 18.40 -8.12 -0.79
C GLU A 935 18.40 -7.65 0.67
N GLU A 936 17.23 -7.31 1.23
CA GLU A 936 17.12 -6.78 2.61
C GLU A 936 17.43 -7.84 3.68
N ASP A 937 17.24 -9.12 3.35
CA ASP A 937 17.38 -10.20 4.31
C ASP A 937 17.80 -11.54 3.67
N PHE A 938 18.78 -11.53 2.77
CA PHE A 938 19.16 -12.74 2.00
C PHE A 938 19.31 -13.99 2.88
N PHE A 939 19.97 -13.91 4.04
CA PHE A 939 20.15 -15.06 4.91
C PHE A 939 18.90 -15.43 5.74
N GLN A 940 18.17 -14.46 6.29
CA GLN A 940 16.95 -14.76 7.05
C GLN A 940 15.82 -15.16 6.10
N GLY A 941 15.66 -14.51 4.95
CA GLY A 941 14.71 -14.82 3.88
C GLY A 941 14.95 -16.17 3.22
N VAL A 942 16.20 -16.55 2.94
CA VAL A 942 16.50 -17.93 2.49
C VAL A 942 16.18 -18.93 3.61
N SER A 943 16.55 -18.64 4.86
CA SER A 943 16.24 -19.53 5.99
C SER A 943 14.74 -19.67 6.25
N VAL A 944 13.97 -18.57 6.18
CA VAL A 944 12.52 -18.52 6.38
C VAL A 944 11.81 -19.18 5.21
N GLY A 945 12.25 -18.94 3.97
CA GLY A 945 11.75 -19.62 2.78
C GLY A 945 11.96 -21.14 2.85
N LEU A 946 13.14 -21.59 3.32
CA LEU A 946 13.41 -23.01 3.59
C LEU A 946 12.56 -23.57 4.74
N ARG A 947 12.21 -22.75 5.75
CA ARG A 947 11.38 -23.14 6.91
C ARG A 947 9.87 -23.12 6.66
N SER A 948 9.40 -22.41 5.65
CA SER A 948 7.98 -22.20 5.34
C SER A 948 7.59 -22.66 3.93
N TRP A 949 8.42 -23.47 3.30
CA TRP A 949 8.31 -23.88 1.89
C TRP A 949 6.95 -24.47 1.50
N ARG A 950 6.20 -25.08 2.44
CA ARG A 950 4.83 -25.56 2.22
C ARG A 950 3.81 -24.47 1.93
N THR A 951 4.11 -23.24 2.33
CA THR A 951 3.26 -22.04 2.17
C THR A 951 3.74 -21.11 1.04
N LEU A 952 4.95 -21.35 0.52
CA LEU A 952 5.52 -20.59 -0.61
C LEU A 952 4.87 -20.91 -1.94
N LEU A 953 4.42 -22.14 -2.13
CA LEU A 953 3.90 -22.63 -3.39
C LEU A 953 2.37 -22.50 -3.39
N PRO A 954 1.78 -21.64 -4.23
CA PRO A 954 0.35 -21.36 -4.27
C PRO A 954 -0.55 -22.60 -4.22
N ARG A 955 -0.27 -23.58 -5.10
CA ARG A 955 -1.02 -24.83 -5.16
C ARG A 955 -0.90 -25.65 -3.89
N LEU A 956 0.32 -25.82 -3.37
CA LEU A 956 0.55 -26.60 -2.16
C LEU A 956 -0.11 -25.95 -0.94
N ALA A 957 -0.03 -24.62 -0.83
CA ALA A 957 -0.71 -23.87 0.21
C ALA A 957 -2.23 -24.09 0.16
N SER A 958 -2.84 -23.92 -1.02
CA SER A 958 -4.28 -24.19 -1.21
C SER A 958 -4.66 -25.62 -0.82
N GLU A 959 -3.90 -26.62 -1.27
CA GLU A 959 -4.16 -28.03 -0.95
C GLU A 959 -4.02 -28.29 0.57
N ALA A 960 -2.99 -27.75 1.21
CA ALA A 960 -2.74 -27.94 2.64
C ALA A 960 -3.83 -27.30 3.51
N ILE A 961 -4.26 -26.08 3.17
CA ILE A 961 -5.35 -25.38 3.87
C ILE A 961 -6.67 -26.13 3.68
N ALA A 962 -7.05 -26.43 2.43
CA ALA A 962 -8.28 -27.18 2.13
C ALA A 962 -8.33 -28.52 2.87
N LYS A 963 -7.18 -29.21 3.00
CA LYS A 963 -7.09 -30.45 3.77
C LYS A 963 -7.41 -30.24 5.25
N GLN A 964 -6.94 -29.16 5.90
CA GLN A 964 -7.26 -28.92 7.32
C GLN A 964 -8.76 -28.70 7.52
N PHE A 965 -9.44 -28.05 6.58
CA PHE A 965 -10.90 -27.90 6.60
C PHE A 965 -11.62 -29.22 6.36
N LEU A 966 -11.20 -30.03 5.38
CA LEU A 966 -11.73 -31.40 5.18
C LEU A 966 -11.54 -32.28 6.42
N ASP A 967 -10.40 -32.14 7.10
CA ASP A 967 -10.12 -32.88 8.34
C ASP A 967 -11.11 -32.54 9.46
N GLN A 968 -11.76 -31.37 9.41
CA GLN A 968 -12.81 -30.95 10.33
C GLN A 968 -14.24 -31.21 9.81
N GLY A 969 -14.41 -31.86 8.66
CA GLY A 969 -15.75 -32.19 8.12
C GLY A 969 -16.38 -31.07 7.27
N ALA A 970 -15.57 -30.14 6.74
CA ALA A 970 -16.04 -29.11 5.82
C ALA A 970 -16.65 -29.70 4.54
N THR A 971 -17.62 -28.97 3.98
CA THR A 971 -18.09 -29.18 2.60
C THR A 971 -17.27 -28.28 1.68
N ILE A 972 -16.71 -28.86 0.62
CA ILE A 972 -15.86 -28.13 -0.33
C ILE A 972 -16.47 -28.21 -1.72
N TRP A 973 -16.52 -27.09 -2.44
CA TRP A 973 -16.88 -27.03 -3.84
C TRP A 973 -15.67 -26.60 -4.67
N VAL A 974 -15.30 -27.38 -5.68
CA VAL A 974 -14.17 -27.08 -6.55
C VAL A 974 -14.69 -26.62 -7.90
N LEU A 975 -14.38 -25.38 -8.27
CA LEU A 975 -14.70 -24.77 -9.55
C LEU A 975 -13.42 -24.63 -10.37
N ARG A 976 -13.39 -25.21 -11.57
CA ARG A 976 -12.23 -25.16 -12.47
C ARG A 976 -12.62 -24.60 -13.82
N THR A 977 -11.79 -23.69 -14.33
CA THR A 977 -11.88 -23.20 -15.72
C THR A 977 -10.55 -23.44 -16.42
N ASN A 978 -10.58 -23.89 -17.68
CA ASN A 978 -9.37 -24.15 -18.46
C ASN A 978 -9.38 -23.36 -19.78
N GLN A 979 -8.99 -22.08 -19.76
CA GLN A 979 -8.89 -21.23 -20.96
C GLN A 979 -10.18 -21.25 -21.80
N ILE A 980 -11.23 -20.57 -21.33
CA ILE A 980 -12.57 -20.58 -21.95
C ILE A 980 -12.93 -19.20 -22.55
N GLY A 981 -14.09 -19.10 -23.23
CA GLY A 981 -14.58 -17.86 -23.85
C GLY A 981 -14.38 -17.80 -25.38
N GLY A 982 -13.61 -18.73 -25.94
CA GLY A 982 -13.40 -18.91 -27.36
C GLY A 982 -12.20 -19.83 -27.60
N ASP A 983 -11.92 -20.17 -28.85
CA ASP A 983 -10.76 -20.99 -29.21
C ASP A 983 -9.51 -20.13 -29.48
N ALA A 984 -8.39 -20.56 -28.91
CA ALA A 984 -7.09 -19.89 -28.99
C ALA A 984 -5.98 -20.93 -29.23
N PRO A 985 -5.86 -21.53 -30.42
CA PRO A 985 -5.09 -22.76 -30.64
C PRO A 985 -3.60 -22.67 -30.29
N ASP A 986 -3.03 -21.46 -30.20
CA ASP A 986 -1.61 -21.25 -29.92
C ASP A 986 -1.26 -21.22 -28.42
N ILE A 987 -2.23 -21.32 -27.51
CA ILE A 987 -1.99 -21.46 -26.06
C ILE A 987 -2.55 -22.77 -25.51
N GLU A 988 -1.95 -23.26 -24.43
CA GLU A 988 -2.40 -24.46 -23.69
C GLU A 988 -2.35 -24.22 -22.19
N PRO A 989 -3.19 -24.87 -21.37
CA PRO A 989 -3.17 -24.68 -19.93
C PRO A 989 -1.97 -25.40 -19.28
N ILE A 990 -1.25 -24.71 -18.39
CA ILE A 990 -0.19 -25.31 -17.57
C ILE A 990 -0.63 -25.31 -16.10
N ALA A 991 -0.62 -26.47 -15.45
CA ALA A 991 -0.88 -26.54 -14.02
C ALA A 991 0.31 -25.98 -13.21
N PRO A 992 0.07 -25.29 -12.08
CA PRO A 992 1.13 -24.89 -11.16
C PRO A 992 1.80 -26.12 -10.55
N THR A 993 3.11 -25.99 -10.30
CA THR A 993 3.99 -27.10 -9.91
C THR A 993 3.67 -27.58 -8.48
N PRO A 994 3.37 -28.88 -8.28
CA PRO A 994 3.04 -29.46 -6.96
C PRO A 994 4.28 -29.93 -6.20
N LEU A 995 5.29 -29.07 -6.03
CA LEU A 995 6.50 -29.42 -5.26
C LEU A 995 6.13 -29.58 -3.78
N GLY A 996 6.13 -30.80 -3.21
CA GLY A 996 6.14 -30.95 -1.74
C GLY A 996 5.43 -32.08 -1.04
N TRP A 997 4.88 -33.04 -1.76
CA TRP A 997 4.28 -34.24 -1.17
C TRP A 997 5.15 -35.50 -1.36
N LEU A 998 6.47 -35.37 -1.20
CA LEU A 998 7.39 -36.52 -1.14
C LEU A 998 7.32 -37.17 0.24
#